data_AF-A0A7W4HR52-F1
#
_entry.id   AF-A0A7W4HR52-F1
#
_cell.length_a   1.000
_cell.length_b   1.000
_cell.length_c   1.000
_cell.angle_alpha   90.00
_cell.angle_beta   90.00
_cell.angle_gamma   90.00
#
_symmetry.space_group_name_H-M   'P 1'
#
loop_
_entity.id
_entity.type
_entity.pdbx_description
1 polymer ?
#
loop_
_entity_poly.entity_id
_entity_poly.type
_entity_poly.pdbx_seq_one_letter_code
_entity_poly.pdbx_strand_id
1 'polypeptide(L)'
;MKKQIILLGFLATTSLAFAQSGKVGINTNSPEATLDIKPSTANAAVSANTNEGVLIPRVSRARLNSIAPSNLKESTLVYVNDLTGAVATVTSNVTSKGFYYYSTADSKWVKMAEGVLQAQDLRLVGLNNHITQDAGKGGTGTDGGSFYNVGIGKDALYSITYGARNIAVGDEALYSTTDGVGNVAIGASALYNNQSGSHNIAIGNDALLEATAGGVSNIAIGHEALMSGGYGVAIGETALRASIGGGYNVAIGNSALRFNTYGRDNMAIGRYALQNNNTGTNNMAMGNSAMISNTTGNSNIGLGTGALRSNTTGSNNIGMGADALSLNINGESNIGMGAGALYSNQSGSNNIGMGTNALRSNTSGKDNIALGSIALFSNTTGVSNIAIGSSGLGQNTTGNNNIAMGTSALRANTTGQRNIAIGESALYENTTGGYNIAMGVSTLSKNTTGASNVGIGVNALSNSTTGDSNIGIGNSALIANTTGAYNIGIGYFPLNKTTTGAHNIGLGYNSMEANTTGNYNLALGTYSLRKNTTGQHNSAFGLNALQDNVTGSGNTALGNGSGEWIKGNANIHLGSANFPSAATAELDNVVAIGNGINATELTPSTGQDNTIILGHKNGHSFSPNVGIGTYKPDSKVHIVANGPNAIKIVDTNQGAGKVLTSDANGVGTWKEPAAPIADFARQYARTATDFDLQANVTHTIPGINDFVAPKTGKYLVLYHSFFQNVWETGTRNLYFVMLLNGGTWIDADETYSYVEERAFFNQHYSNVVGLTAGDVVSFRVIANRGKLRLNSAYAGRNRIEIVYLGQ
;
A
#
# COMPACT_ATOMS: atom_id res chain seq x y z
N MET A 1 113.40 -87.57 -78.76
CA MET A 1 114.28 -88.25 -77.77
C MET A 1 113.49 -88.42 -76.47
N LYS A 2 113.07 -89.64 -76.10
CA LYS A 2 113.59 -90.49 -74.99
C LYS A 2 113.84 -89.72 -73.67
N LYS A 3 113.53 -90.17 -72.45
CA LYS A 3 112.63 -91.18 -71.84
C LYS A 3 112.88 -91.01 -70.31
N GLN A 4 111.82 -91.06 -69.47
CA GLN A 4 111.79 -91.54 -68.05
C GLN A 4 112.64 -90.76 -67.00
N ILE A 5 112.27 -90.60 -65.72
CA ILE A 5 111.89 -91.57 -64.68
C ILE A 5 111.09 -90.87 -63.55
N ILE A 6 110.11 -91.62 -63.03
CA ILE A 6 109.21 -91.39 -61.89
C ILE A 6 109.88 -91.78 -60.57
N LEU A 7 109.56 -91.11 -59.45
CA LEU A 7 109.53 -91.79 -58.14
C LEU A 7 108.46 -91.22 -57.20
N LEU A 8 107.43 -92.05 -56.96
CA LEU A 8 106.61 -92.31 -55.74
C LEU A 8 106.11 -91.11 -54.91
N GLY A 9 104.85 -91.02 -54.46
CA GLY A 9 103.79 -92.01 -54.28
C GLY A 9 103.07 -91.76 -52.94
N PHE A 10 101.73 -91.79 -52.95
CA PHE A 10 100.82 -91.96 -51.81
C PHE A 10 100.56 -90.79 -50.84
N LEU A 11 99.49 -90.02 -51.11
CA LEU A 11 98.32 -89.98 -50.20
C LEU A 11 97.07 -89.43 -50.94
N ALA A 12 96.30 -90.36 -51.51
CA ALA A 12 94.86 -90.27 -51.77
C ALA A 12 94.11 -89.98 -50.45
N THR A 13 92.93 -89.34 -50.31
CA THR A 13 91.77 -89.08 -51.19
C THR A 13 90.74 -88.25 -50.38
N THR A 14 89.74 -87.68 -51.07
CA THR A 14 88.47 -87.06 -50.59
C THR A 14 88.60 -85.59 -50.13
N SER A 15 87.81 -84.61 -50.56
CA SER A 15 86.50 -84.58 -51.24
C SER A 15 86.33 -83.25 -52.01
N LEU A 16 85.61 -83.32 -53.14
CA LEU A 16 84.97 -82.17 -53.78
C LEU A 16 84.05 -81.45 -52.78
N ALA A 17 84.00 -80.11 -52.80
CA ALA A 17 82.82 -79.38 -53.30
C ALA A 17 82.93 -77.85 -53.15
N PHE A 18 82.49 -77.17 -54.22
CA PHE A 18 82.05 -75.77 -54.38
C PHE A 18 83.07 -74.64 -54.62
N ALA A 19 82.93 -74.10 -55.83
CA ALA A 19 83.33 -72.78 -56.27
C ALA A 19 82.54 -71.67 -55.56
N GLN A 20 83.18 -70.51 -55.35
CA GLN A 20 82.56 -69.22 -55.62
C GLN A 20 83.62 -68.16 -55.98
N SER A 21 83.52 -67.69 -57.21
CA SER A 21 83.86 -66.37 -57.74
C SER A 21 84.34 -65.30 -56.74
N GLY A 22 85.63 -64.94 -56.82
CA GLY A 22 86.14 -63.58 -56.60
C GLY A 22 86.09 -62.97 -55.20
N LYS A 23 85.62 -63.69 -54.17
CA LYS A 23 85.52 -63.15 -52.81
C LYS A 23 86.53 -63.82 -51.87
N VAL A 24 87.31 -63.01 -51.15
CA VAL A 24 88.23 -63.46 -50.10
C VAL A 24 87.55 -63.28 -48.74
N GLY A 25 87.26 -64.38 -48.06
CA GLY A 25 86.80 -64.37 -46.68
C GLY A 25 87.97 -64.61 -45.73
N ILE A 26 88.12 -63.75 -44.71
CA ILE A 26 89.00 -64.01 -43.57
C ILE A 26 88.11 -64.23 -42.34
N ASN A 27 88.23 -65.43 -41.75
CA ASN A 27 87.40 -65.93 -40.64
C ASN A 27 85.89 -66.04 -40.97
N THR A 28 85.53 -66.10 -42.25
CA THR A 28 84.18 -66.41 -42.72
C THR A 28 84.22 -67.32 -43.94
N ASN A 29 83.40 -68.36 -43.92
CA ASN A 29 83.29 -69.31 -45.03
C ASN A 29 82.17 -68.91 -46.02
N SER A 30 81.54 -67.76 -45.81
CA SER A 30 80.54 -67.17 -46.70
C SER A 30 80.78 -65.66 -46.78
N PRO A 31 81.85 -65.22 -47.48
CA PRO A 31 82.18 -63.81 -47.58
C PRO A 31 81.09 -63.03 -48.32
N GLU A 32 80.58 -61.98 -47.69
CA GLU A 32 79.49 -61.17 -48.22
C GLU A 32 79.99 -60.14 -49.24
N ALA A 33 81.26 -59.74 -49.17
CA ALA A 33 81.94 -58.82 -50.08
C ALA A 33 83.18 -59.43 -50.76
N THR A 34 83.74 -58.75 -51.77
CA THR A 34 84.97 -59.16 -52.48
C THR A 34 86.16 -59.38 -51.54
N LEU A 35 86.21 -58.63 -50.44
CA LEU A 35 87.00 -58.92 -49.25
C LEU A 35 86.08 -58.75 -48.04
N ASP A 36 85.77 -59.84 -47.35
CA ASP A 36 84.96 -59.85 -46.13
C ASP A 36 85.80 -60.40 -44.97
N ILE A 37 85.99 -59.58 -43.94
CA ILE A 37 86.82 -59.90 -42.79
C ILE A 37 85.92 -59.84 -41.58
N LYS A 38 85.55 -61.02 -41.07
CA LYS A 38 84.78 -61.14 -39.83
C LYS A 38 85.74 -61.35 -38.66
N PRO A 39 85.38 -60.92 -37.44
CA PRO A 39 86.19 -61.26 -36.29
C PRO A 39 86.19 -62.78 -36.08
N SER A 40 87.34 -63.35 -35.71
CA SER A 40 87.38 -64.77 -35.33
C SER A 40 86.51 -65.02 -34.10
N THR A 41 86.02 -66.25 -33.91
CA THR A 41 85.16 -66.60 -32.77
C THR A 41 85.76 -66.18 -31.42
N ALA A 42 87.09 -66.22 -31.28
CA ALA A 42 87.79 -65.79 -30.07
C ALA A 42 87.76 -64.26 -29.86
N ASN A 43 87.90 -63.48 -30.93
CA ASN A 43 87.91 -62.02 -30.88
C ASN A 43 86.52 -61.37 -31.01
N ALA A 44 85.52 -62.15 -31.44
CA ALA A 44 84.12 -61.76 -31.40
C ALA A 44 83.54 -61.72 -29.97
N ALA A 45 84.24 -62.28 -28.98
CA ALA A 45 83.85 -62.21 -27.58
C ALA A 45 84.10 -60.80 -27.02
N VAL A 46 83.15 -60.27 -26.23
CA VAL A 46 83.23 -58.92 -25.63
C VAL A 46 84.45 -58.73 -24.72
N SER A 47 84.98 -59.84 -24.17
CA SER A 47 86.16 -59.85 -23.32
C SER A 47 87.49 -59.98 -24.07
N ALA A 48 87.47 -60.02 -25.41
CA ALA A 48 88.68 -60.13 -26.21
C ALA A 48 89.56 -58.88 -26.05
N ASN A 49 90.84 -59.09 -25.76
CA ASN A 49 91.85 -58.04 -25.55
C ASN A 49 93.01 -58.14 -26.55
N THR A 50 92.86 -58.95 -27.60
CA THR A 50 93.82 -59.10 -28.69
C THR A 50 93.38 -58.28 -29.90
N ASN A 51 94.33 -57.70 -30.64
CA ASN A 51 94.02 -56.81 -31.75
C ASN A 51 93.60 -57.61 -32.99
N GLU A 52 92.39 -57.36 -33.51
CA GLU A 52 91.90 -57.94 -34.75
C GLU A 52 91.39 -56.83 -35.67
N GLY A 53 91.94 -56.76 -36.88
CA GLY A 53 91.66 -55.69 -37.84
C GLY A 53 92.62 -55.72 -39.01
N VAL A 54 92.47 -54.77 -39.94
CA VAL A 54 93.36 -54.65 -41.11
C VAL A 54 94.39 -53.56 -40.87
N LEU A 55 95.67 -53.93 -40.84
CA LEU A 55 96.75 -52.95 -40.85
C LEU A 55 97.02 -52.50 -42.29
N ILE A 56 96.58 -51.28 -42.60
CA ILE A 56 96.87 -50.61 -43.87
C ILE A 56 98.34 -50.11 -43.88
N PRO A 57 99.04 -50.12 -45.04
CA PRO A 57 100.41 -49.63 -45.14
C PRO A 57 100.59 -48.23 -44.55
N ARG A 58 101.59 -48.09 -43.69
CA ARG A 58 101.97 -46.82 -43.05
C ARG A 58 103.07 -46.16 -43.87
N VAL A 59 102.88 -44.92 -44.29
CA VAL A 59 103.81 -44.19 -45.17
C VAL A 59 103.98 -42.74 -44.72
N SER A 60 105.17 -42.17 -44.93
CA SER A 60 105.40 -40.74 -44.69
C SER A 60 104.93 -39.89 -45.86
N ARG A 61 104.73 -38.58 -45.63
CA ARG A 61 104.46 -37.62 -46.73
C ARG A 61 105.56 -37.61 -47.78
N ALA A 62 106.83 -37.70 -47.38
CA ALA A 62 107.98 -37.82 -48.29
C ALA A 62 107.87 -39.07 -49.16
N ARG A 63 107.44 -40.20 -48.58
CA ARG A 63 107.22 -41.43 -49.33
C ARG A 63 106.10 -41.26 -50.35
N LEU A 64 105.01 -40.59 -49.99
CA LEU A 64 103.93 -40.29 -50.93
C LEU A 64 104.39 -39.40 -52.09
N ASN A 65 105.22 -38.39 -51.84
CA ASN A 65 105.81 -37.55 -52.89
C ASN A 65 106.73 -38.33 -53.84
N SER A 66 107.35 -39.42 -53.38
CA SER A 66 108.24 -40.23 -54.20
C SER A 66 107.52 -41.15 -55.20
N ILE A 67 106.19 -41.26 -55.12
CA ILE A 67 105.42 -42.11 -56.02
C ILE A 67 105.33 -41.40 -57.38
N ALA A 68 105.87 -42.03 -58.42
CA ALA A 68 105.77 -41.50 -59.78
C ALA A 68 104.29 -41.34 -60.20
N PRO A 69 103.91 -40.25 -60.90
CA PRO A 69 102.52 -39.98 -61.25
C PRO A 69 101.80 -41.13 -61.97
N SER A 70 102.50 -41.89 -62.82
CA SER A 70 101.95 -43.06 -63.54
C SER A 70 101.53 -44.22 -62.61
N ASN A 71 102.07 -44.27 -61.40
CA ASN A 71 101.84 -45.32 -60.40
C ASN A 71 100.80 -44.94 -59.34
N LEU A 72 100.30 -43.71 -59.33
CA LEU A 72 99.21 -43.30 -58.45
C LEU A 72 97.88 -43.88 -58.98
N LYS A 73 97.17 -44.63 -58.13
CA LYS A 73 95.91 -45.31 -58.50
C LYS A 73 94.78 -44.87 -57.58
N GLU A 74 93.62 -44.62 -58.18
CA GLU A 74 92.37 -44.28 -57.48
C GLU A 74 92.10 -45.24 -56.32
N SER A 75 91.57 -44.73 -55.22
CA SER A 75 91.18 -45.51 -54.03
C SER A 75 92.32 -46.26 -53.31
N THR A 76 93.59 -45.98 -53.63
CA THR A 76 94.71 -46.55 -52.86
C THR A 76 94.67 -46.01 -51.43
N LEU A 77 94.36 -46.84 -50.44
CA LEU A 77 94.28 -46.44 -49.04
C LEU A 77 95.63 -46.62 -48.33
N VAL A 78 96.08 -45.58 -47.63
CA VAL A 78 97.30 -45.58 -46.81
C VAL A 78 97.02 -44.91 -45.47
N TYR A 79 97.84 -45.21 -44.47
CA TYR A 79 97.89 -44.43 -43.24
C TYR A 79 99.16 -43.57 -43.24
N VAL A 80 99.00 -42.25 -43.25
CA VAL A 80 100.13 -41.33 -43.12
C VAL A 80 100.55 -41.25 -41.65
N ASN A 81 101.71 -41.83 -41.32
CA ASN A 81 102.20 -41.94 -39.94
C ASN A 81 103.16 -40.83 -39.52
N ASP A 82 103.70 -40.06 -40.47
CA ASP A 82 104.47 -38.84 -40.24
C ASP A 82 104.43 -37.91 -41.45
N LEU A 83 104.74 -36.63 -41.20
CA LEU A 83 104.65 -35.55 -42.20
C LEU A 83 106.02 -35.11 -42.73
N THR A 84 107.05 -35.95 -42.62
CA THR A 84 108.40 -35.62 -43.12
C THR A 84 108.36 -35.39 -44.64
N GLY A 85 109.17 -34.45 -45.16
CA GLY A 85 109.18 -34.03 -46.57
C GLY A 85 108.34 -32.77 -46.86
N ALA A 86 108.66 -32.06 -47.94
CA ALA A 86 107.97 -30.82 -48.33
C ALA A 86 106.53 -31.08 -48.79
N VAL A 87 105.66 -30.06 -48.69
CA VAL A 87 104.33 -30.11 -49.28
C VAL A 87 104.47 -29.98 -50.80
N ALA A 88 104.02 -31.00 -51.55
CA ALA A 88 103.95 -30.96 -53.01
C ALA A 88 102.50 -30.92 -53.47
N THR A 89 102.26 -30.65 -54.76
CA THR A 89 100.91 -30.56 -55.33
C THR A 89 100.07 -31.80 -55.03
N VAL A 90 100.64 -33.00 -55.15
CA VAL A 90 99.94 -34.28 -54.90
C VAL A 90 99.69 -34.60 -53.42
N THR A 91 100.45 -34.00 -52.50
CA THR A 91 100.33 -34.20 -51.05
C THR A 91 99.88 -32.94 -50.31
N SER A 92 99.33 -31.95 -51.03
CA SER A 92 98.90 -30.68 -50.43
C SER A 92 97.91 -30.85 -49.30
N ASN A 93 97.09 -31.90 -49.37
CA ASN A 93 96.05 -32.19 -48.38
C ASN A 93 96.58 -33.05 -47.21
N VAL A 94 97.83 -33.53 -47.29
CA VAL A 94 98.48 -34.33 -46.24
C VAL A 94 99.10 -33.40 -45.19
N THR A 95 98.23 -32.85 -44.34
CA THR A 95 98.57 -31.86 -43.31
C THR A 95 98.59 -32.41 -41.89
N SER A 96 98.06 -33.62 -41.69
CA SER A 96 98.04 -34.34 -40.41
C SER A 96 98.25 -35.85 -40.60
N LYS A 97 98.65 -36.57 -39.55
CA LYS A 97 98.64 -38.03 -39.56
C LYS A 97 97.20 -38.54 -39.71
N GLY A 98 97.00 -39.69 -40.34
CA GLY A 98 95.68 -40.28 -40.50
C GLY A 98 95.53 -41.14 -41.75
N PHE A 99 94.33 -41.62 -42.02
CA PHE A 99 94.03 -42.36 -43.25
C PHE A 99 93.83 -41.41 -44.44
N TYR A 100 94.46 -41.76 -45.56
CA TYR A 100 94.34 -41.06 -46.83
C TYR A 100 94.10 -42.04 -47.94
N TYR A 101 93.29 -41.66 -48.93
CA TYR A 101 93.21 -42.36 -50.20
C TYR A 101 93.67 -41.46 -51.35
N TYR A 102 94.18 -42.05 -52.42
CA TYR A 102 94.49 -41.26 -53.62
C TYR A 102 93.24 -41.05 -54.48
N SER A 103 92.90 -39.79 -54.74
CA SER A 103 91.86 -39.36 -55.67
C SER A 103 92.52 -38.92 -56.97
N THR A 104 92.24 -39.64 -58.06
CA THR A 104 92.61 -39.26 -59.43
C THR A 104 91.82 -38.03 -59.89
N ALA A 105 90.58 -37.86 -59.42
CA ALA A 105 89.76 -36.68 -59.70
C ALA A 105 90.42 -35.38 -59.21
N ASP A 106 90.94 -35.41 -57.98
CA ASP A 106 91.65 -34.25 -57.39
C ASP A 106 93.16 -34.27 -57.67
N SER A 107 93.67 -35.36 -58.25
CA SER A 107 95.09 -35.68 -58.42
C SER A 107 95.91 -35.57 -57.11
N LYS A 108 95.28 -35.88 -55.97
CA LYS A 108 95.81 -35.64 -54.62
C LYS A 108 95.49 -36.77 -53.66
N TRP A 109 96.30 -36.89 -52.60
CA TRP A 109 96.00 -37.72 -51.44
C TRP A 109 94.97 -37.03 -50.53
N VAL A 110 93.75 -37.56 -50.45
CA VAL A 110 92.62 -36.98 -49.70
C VAL A 110 92.49 -37.66 -48.34
N LYS A 111 92.40 -36.86 -47.26
CA LYS A 111 92.22 -37.40 -45.89
C LYS A 111 90.81 -37.97 -45.76
N MET A 112 90.68 -39.16 -45.19
CA MET A 112 89.39 -39.65 -44.71
C MET A 112 89.05 -38.91 -43.41
N ALA A 113 87.93 -38.18 -43.39
CA ALA A 113 87.56 -37.36 -42.25
C ALA A 113 87.43 -38.20 -40.96
N GLU A 114 88.02 -37.74 -39.86
CA GLU A 114 87.70 -38.19 -38.51
C GLU A 114 86.35 -37.55 -38.16
N GLY A 115 85.32 -38.37 -37.96
CA GLY A 115 83.94 -37.88 -37.76
C GLY A 115 83.86 -36.93 -36.57
N VAL A 116 83.56 -35.66 -36.82
CA VAL A 116 83.14 -34.73 -35.76
C VAL A 116 81.65 -34.91 -35.53
N LEU A 117 81.28 -35.25 -34.30
CA LEU A 117 79.91 -35.39 -33.81
C LEU A 117 79.07 -34.15 -34.14
N GLN A 118 77.94 -34.34 -34.84
CA GLN A 118 76.86 -33.36 -34.87
C GLN A 118 75.97 -33.59 -33.64
N ALA A 119 75.89 -32.60 -32.75
CA ALA A 119 74.84 -32.58 -31.73
C ALA A 119 73.50 -32.26 -32.41
N GLN A 120 72.53 -33.17 -32.34
CA GLN A 120 71.13 -32.88 -32.70
C GLN A 120 70.26 -33.07 -31.47
N ASP A 121 70.10 -32.01 -30.70
CA ASP A 121 69.14 -31.92 -29.61
C ASP A 121 67.82 -31.32 -30.13
N LEU A 122 67.23 -31.95 -31.16
CA LEU A 122 65.82 -31.76 -31.56
C LEU A 122 65.42 -32.75 -32.70
N ARG A 123 64.48 -33.66 -32.44
CA ARG A 123 63.94 -34.56 -33.48
C ARG A 123 62.62 -34.01 -34.03
N LEU A 124 62.67 -33.40 -35.21
CA LEU A 124 61.51 -32.96 -35.98
C LEU A 124 61.08 -34.08 -36.92
N VAL A 125 59.96 -34.75 -36.63
CA VAL A 125 59.46 -35.91 -37.39
C VAL A 125 58.32 -35.49 -38.34
N GLY A 126 58.60 -35.42 -39.64
CA GLY A 126 57.62 -35.04 -40.69
C GLY A 126 58.28 -34.24 -41.82
N LEU A 127 57.61 -34.10 -42.98
CA LEU A 127 58.19 -33.48 -44.18
C LEU A 127 58.37 -31.95 -44.08
N ASN A 128 57.67 -31.26 -43.16
CA ASN A 128 57.61 -29.79 -43.08
C ASN A 128 57.84 -29.24 -41.66
N ASN A 129 58.55 -29.98 -40.80
CA ASN A 129 58.89 -29.50 -39.47
C ASN A 129 60.27 -28.81 -39.52
N HIS A 130 60.32 -27.51 -39.23
CA HIS A 130 61.56 -26.74 -39.16
C HIS A 130 61.55 -25.91 -37.88
N ILE A 131 62.48 -26.19 -36.94
CA ILE A 131 63.02 -25.15 -36.07
C ILE A 131 64.20 -24.64 -36.85
N THR A 132 64.01 -23.50 -37.49
CA THR A 132 65.07 -22.83 -38.22
C THR A 132 66.32 -22.69 -37.34
N GLN A 133 67.52 -22.91 -37.90
CA GLN A 133 68.74 -22.22 -37.43
C GLN A 133 68.49 -20.70 -37.30
N ASP A 134 67.55 -20.22 -38.10
CA ASP A 134 67.07 -18.86 -38.26
C ASP A 134 65.85 -18.50 -37.40
N ALA A 135 65.92 -18.68 -36.08
CA ALA A 135 64.96 -18.03 -35.18
C ALA A 135 65.10 -16.49 -35.35
N GLY A 136 64.48 -15.95 -36.41
CA GLY A 136 64.79 -14.64 -36.97
C GLY A 136 64.80 -14.54 -38.51
N LYS A 137 64.46 -15.56 -39.31
CA LYS A 137 64.16 -15.43 -40.76
C LYS A 137 62.73 -15.87 -41.10
N GLY A 138 62.06 -15.15 -42.00
CA GLY A 138 60.70 -15.44 -42.46
C GLY A 138 60.62 -16.68 -43.37
N GLY A 139 59.41 -17.16 -43.66
CA GLY A 139 59.16 -18.36 -44.49
C GLY A 139 59.83 -18.37 -45.88
N THR A 140 60.16 -17.20 -46.44
CA THR A 140 60.91 -17.05 -47.70
C THR A 140 62.43 -17.07 -47.54
N GLY A 141 62.97 -17.27 -46.33
CA GLY A 141 64.41 -17.20 -46.04
C GLY A 141 64.97 -15.77 -45.97
N THR A 142 64.10 -14.75 -45.90
CA THR A 142 64.46 -13.33 -45.70
C THR A 142 64.75 -13.07 -44.22
N ASP A 143 65.63 -12.12 -43.90
CA ASP A 143 65.79 -11.64 -42.52
C ASP A 143 64.40 -11.25 -42.01
N GLY A 144 64.01 -11.81 -40.85
CA GLY A 144 62.65 -11.84 -40.33
C GLY A 144 62.16 -10.48 -39.85
N GLY A 145 62.31 -9.44 -40.68
CA GLY A 145 62.10 -8.05 -40.35
C GLY A 145 63.17 -7.48 -39.41
N SER A 146 62.71 -6.64 -38.49
CA SER A 146 63.53 -6.06 -37.41
C SER A 146 63.81 -7.10 -36.30
N PHE A 147 64.44 -6.69 -35.19
CA PHE A 147 64.89 -7.61 -34.13
C PHE A 147 63.76 -8.38 -33.39
N TYR A 148 64.08 -9.59 -32.91
CA TYR A 148 63.33 -10.41 -31.93
C TYR A 148 62.06 -11.15 -32.41
N ASN A 149 61.98 -11.57 -33.67
CA ASN A 149 60.88 -12.42 -34.16
C ASN A 149 61.19 -13.94 -34.04
N VAL A 150 60.18 -14.76 -33.78
CA VAL A 150 60.26 -16.24 -33.72
C VAL A 150 59.26 -16.83 -34.71
N GLY A 151 59.71 -17.60 -35.70
CA GLY A 151 58.88 -18.28 -36.69
C GLY A 151 59.14 -19.79 -36.70
N ILE A 152 58.10 -20.61 -36.58
CA ILE A 152 58.17 -22.09 -36.58
C ILE A 152 56.99 -22.65 -37.38
N GLY A 153 57.26 -23.38 -38.47
CA GLY A 153 56.24 -23.91 -39.38
C GLY A 153 56.41 -23.39 -40.81
N LYS A 154 55.78 -24.06 -41.78
CA LYS A 154 55.81 -23.64 -43.20
C LYS A 154 55.17 -22.25 -43.31
N ASP A 155 55.84 -21.34 -44.02
CA ASP A 155 55.35 -19.98 -44.32
C ASP A 155 54.95 -19.13 -43.09
N ALA A 156 55.46 -19.49 -41.90
CA ALA A 156 55.37 -18.61 -40.74
C ALA A 156 56.16 -17.32 -41.01
N LEU A 157 55.59 -16.15 -40.68
CA LEU A 157 56.20 -14.83 -40.94
C LEU A 157 56.58 -14.60 -42.43
N TYR A 158 55.82 -15.16 -43.38
CA TYR A 158 56.19 -15.14 -44.81
C TYR A 158 56.47 -13.75 -45.38
N SER A 159 55.66 -12.74 -45.07
CA SER A 159 55.74 -11.39 -45.68
C SER A 159 56.54 -10.34 -44.88
N ILE A 160 57.21 -10.75 -43.79
CA ILE A 160 57.81 -9.81 -42.83
C ILE A 160 58.91 -8.96 -43.47
N THR A 161 58.84 -7.62 -43.27
CA THR A 161 59.83 -6.67 -43.79
C THR A 161 60.44 -5.78 -42.69
N TYR A 162 59.63 -5.23 -41.79
CA TYR A 162 60.09 -4.30 -40.72
C TYR A 162 59.56 -4.63 -39.31
N GLY A 163 58.59 -5.53 -39.17
CA GLY A 163 57.99 -5.85 -37.86
C GLY A 163 58.97 -6.49 -36.86
N ALA A 164 58.67 -6.40 -35.57
CA ALA A 164 59.55 -6.82 -34.47
C ALA A 164 58.79 -7.56 -33.36
N ARG A 165 59.48 -8.39 -32.57
CA ARG A 165 58.93 -9.05 -31.36
C ARG A 165 57.70 -9.95 -31.59
N ASN A 166 57.53 -10.51 -32.78
CA ASN A 166 56.44 -11.41 -33.11
C ASN A 166 56.79 -12.87 -32.82
N ILE A 167 55.80 -13.69 -32.45
CA ILE A 167 55.89 -15.14 -32.31
C ILE A 167 54.88 -15.75 -33.28
N ALA A 168 55.32 -16.64 -34.17
CA ALA A 168 54.50 -17.35 -35.13
C ALA A 168 54.85 -18.84 -35.09
N VAL A 169 53.89 -19.69 -34.71
CA VAL A 169 54.07 -21.14 -34.56
C VAL A 169 52.89 -21.86 -35.22
N GLY A 170 53.10 -22.45 -36.39
CA GLY A 170 52.07 -23.12 -37.18
C GLY A 170 52.28 -22.90 -38.67
N ASP A 171 51.58 -23.69 -39.47
CA ASP A 171 51.51 -23.48 -40.92
C ASP A 171 50.85 -22.12 -41.20
N GLU A 172 51.50 -21.26 -41.98
CA GLU A 172 50.98 -19.94 -42.39
C GLU A 172 50.61 -19.02 -41.21
N ALA A 173 51.17 -19.26 -40.03
CA ALA A 173 51.00 -18.39 -38.87
C ALA A 173 51.65 -17.03 -39.14
N LEU A 174 50.88 -15.95 -38.98
CA LEU A 174 51.33 -14.59 -39.25
C LEU A 174 51.86 -14.41 -40.69
N TYR A 175 51.21 -15.03 -41.68
CA TYR A 175 51.65 -15.08 -43.08
C TYR A 175 51.86 -13.70 -43.74
N SER A 176 50.89 -12.78 -43.61
CA SER A 176 50.87 -11.52 -44.36
C SER A 176 51.50 -10.32 -43.64
N THR A 177 52.12 -10.51 -42.47
CA THR A 177 52.65 -9.37 -41.69
C THR A 177 53.83 -8.71 -42.38
N THR A 178 53.83 -7.39 -42.50
CA THR A 178 54.91 -6.59 -43.08
C THR A 178 55.67 -5.81 -42.01
N ASP A 179 54.94 -5.08 -41.17
CA ASP A 179 55.45 -4.11 -40.18
C ASP A 179 54.83 -4.29 -38.78
N GLY A 180 53.98 -5.31 -38.58
CA GLY A 180 53.35 -5.61 -37.29
C GLY A 180 54.34 -5.91 -36.16
N VAL A 181 54.00 -5.49 -34.93
CA VAL A 181 54.90 -5.59 -33.76
C VAL A 181 54.24 -6.32 -32.59
N GLY A 182 54.98 -7.21 -31.93
CA GLY A 182 54.55 -7.79 -30.64
C GLY A 182 53.38 -8.77 -30.73
N ASN A 183 53.13 -9.38 -31.89
CA ASN A 183 52.02 -10.32 -32.07
C ASN A 183 52.42 -11.74 -31.65
N VAL A 184 51.46 -12.53 -31.18
CA VAL A 184 51.60 -13.97 -30.89
C VAL A 184 50.58 -14.72 -31.74
N ALA A 185 51.03 -15.63 -32.60
CA ALA A 185 50.21 -16.47 -33.47
C ALA A 185 50.63 -17.93 -33.28
N ILE A 186 49.72 -18.78 -32.80
CA ILE A 186 49.98 -20.21 -32.54
C ILE A 186 48.81 -21.03 -33.10
N GLY A 187 49.04 -21.82 -34.15
CA GLY A 187 48.00 -22.55 -34.89
C GLY A 187 48.11 -22.34 -36.39
N ALA A 188 47.49 -23.20 -37.19
CA ALA A 188 47.49 -23.03 -38.64
C ALA A 188 46.69 -21.79 -39.03
N SER A 189 47.27 -20.94 -39.87
CA SER A 189 46.68 -19.68 -40.34
C SER A 189 46.24 -18.73 -39.21
N ALA A 190 46.82 -18.90 -38.01
CA ALA A 190 46.60 -17.96 -36.92
C ALA A 190 47.17 -16.60 -37.32
N LEU A 191 46.32 -15.56 -37.26
CA LEU A 191 46.68 -14.19 -37.62
C LEU A 191 47.20 -14.05 -39.07
N TYR A 192 46.63 -14.81 -40.01
CA TYR A 192 47.06 -14.92 -41.41
C TYR A 192 47.13 -13.57 -42.14
N ASN A 193 46.02 -12.80 -42.19
CA ASN A 193 45.90 -11.51 -42.87
C ASN A 193 46.12 -10.32 -41.93
N ASN A 194 47.31 -10.20 -41.34
CA ASN A 194 47.69 -9.11 -40.43
C ASN A 194 48.85 -8.27 -40.97
N GLN A 195 48.60 -7.32 -41.88
CA GLN A 195 49.67 -6.51 -42.50
C GLN A 195 50.47 -5.67 -41.48
N SER A 196 49.81 -4.83 -40.69
CA SER A 196 50.44 -3.86 -39.77
C SER A 196 49.95 -3.91 -38.31
N GLY A 197 49.14 -4.90 -37.93
CA GLY A 197 48.58 -4.98 -36.58
C GLY A 197 49.63 -5.28 -35.51
N SER A 198 49.35 -4.87 -34.28
CA SER A 198 50.31 -4.96 -33.17
C SER A 198 49.71 -5.48 -31.86
N HIS A 199 50.53 -6.15 -31.06
CA HIS A 199 50.17 -6.65 -29.72
C HIS A 199 48.97 -7.61 -29.70
N ASN A 200 48.69 -8.31 -30.80
CA ASN A 200 47.60 -9.29 -30.87
C ASN A 200 48.05 -10.67 -30.35
N ILE A 201 47.12 -11.41 -29.76
CA ILE A 201 47.30 -12.82 -29.37
C ILE A 201 46.28 -13.65 -30.16
N ALA A 202 46.75 -14.61 -30.95
CA ALA A 202 45.95 -15.54 -31.74
C ALA A 202 46.45 -16.98 -31.45
N ILE A 203 45.60 -17.82 -30.86
CA ILE A 203 45.93 -19.20 -30.50
C ILE A 203 44.80 -20.12 -30.93
N GLY A 204 45.02 -20.96 -31.94
CA GLY A 204 44.02 -21.84 -32.56
C GLY A 204 44.08 -21.72 -34.08
N ASN A 205 43.55 -22.74 -34.78
CA ASN A 205 43.48 -22.67 -36.24
C ASN A 205 42.51 -21.56 -36.66
N ASP A 206 42.93 -20.77 -37.65
CA ASP A 206 42.18 -19.63 -38.19
C ASP A 206 41.77 -18.58 -37.13
N ALA A 207 42.44 -18.57 -35.98
CA ALA A 207 42.24 -17.56 -34.95
C ALA A 207 42.71 -16.21 -35.49
N LEU A 208 41.81 -15.22 -35.50
CA LEU A 208 42.04 -13.89 -36.03
C LEU A 208 42.55 -13.88 -37.49
N LEU A 209 41.98 -14.75 -38.32
CA LEU A 209 42.36 -14.96 -39.73
C LEU A 209 42.39 -13.65 -40.53
N GLU A 210 41.30 -12.88 -40.51
CA GLU A 210 41.08 -11.67 -41.32
C GLU A 210 41.32 -10.38 -40.53
N ALA A 211 42.51 -10.19 -39.97
CA ALA A 211 42.89 -8.97 -39.23
C ALA A 211 43.14 -7.73 -40.13
N THR A 212 42.35 -7.56 -41.19
CA THR A 212 42.54 -6.52 -42.19
C THR A 212 42.39 -5.11 -41.60
N ALA A 213 43.40 -4.26 -41.86
CA ALA A 213 43.56 -2.85 -41.43
C ALA A 213 44.05 -2.60 -39.98
N GLY A 214 44.92 -3.44 -39.43
CA GLY A 214 45.73 -3.07 -38.27
C GLY A 214 45.02 -3.28 -36.93
N GLY A 215 44.48 -4.49 -36.70
CA GLY A 215 44.01 -4.89 -35.38
C GLY A 215 45.10 -4.65 -34.32
N VAL A 216 44.74 -4.01 -33.20
CA VAL A 216 45.67 -3.73 -32.10
C VAL A 216 45.12 -4.34 -30.83
N SER A 217 45.98 -5.05 -30.09
CA SER A 217 45.67 -5.58 -28.75
C SER A 217 44.48 -6.55 -28.69
N ASN A 218 44.24 -7.31 -29.76
CA ASN A 218 43.23 -8.36 -29.76
C ASN A 218 43.69 -9.61 -28.99
N ILE A 219 42.73 -10.35 -28.44
CA ILE A 219 42.96 -11.70 -27.89
C ILE A 219 41.98 -12.64 -28.58
N ALA A 220 42.47 -13.63 -29.31
CA ALA A 220 41.71 -14.67 -30.00
C ALA A 220 42.27 -16.03 -29.61
N ILE A 221 41.53 -16.83 -28.86
CA ILE A 221 41.95 -18.15 -28.38
C ILE A 221 40.85 -19.16 -28.69
N GLY A 222 41.08 -20.07 -29.65
CA GLY A 222 40.13 -21.07 -30.11
C GLY A 222 40.09 -21.15 -31.64
N HIS A 223 39.57 -22.26 -32.16
CA HIS A 223 39.34 -22.45 -33.60
C HIS A 223 38.38 -21.37 -34.14
N GLU A 224 38.77 -20.66 -35.20
CA GLU A 224 38.02 -19.56 -35.81
C GLU A 224 37.58 -18.45 -34.82
N ALA A 225 38.31 -18.26 -33.72
CA ALA A 225 38.03 -17.15 -32.79
C ALA A 225 38.38 -15.81 -33.47
N LEU A 226 37.45 -14.85 -33.46
CA LEU A 226 37.58 -13.53 -34.10
C LEU A 226 37.97 -13.60 -35.60
N MET A 227 37.48 -14.62 -36.31
CA MET A 227 37.91 -14.98 -37.67
C MET A 227 37.79 -13.83 -38.69
N SER A 228 36.70 -13.06 -38.68
CA SER A 228 36.45 -11.98 -39.66
C SER A 228 37.15 -10.65 -39.33
N GLY A 229 37.99 -10.62 -38.29
CA GLY A 229 38.67 -9.40 -37.82
C GLY A 229 37.89 -8.58 -36.80
N GLY A 230 38.43 -7.41 -36.43
CA GLY A 230 37.82 -6.47 -35.48
C GLY A 230 38.66 -6.15 -34.24
N TYR A 231 38.01 -5.59 -33.21
CA TYR A 231 38.61 -5.27 -31.92
C TYR A 231 37.90 -6.02 -30.79
N GLY A 232 38.63 -6.82 -30.00
CA GLY A 232 38.05 -7.49 -28.84
C GLY A 232 38.83 -8.65 -28.25
N VAL A 233 38.17 -9.32 -27.30
CA VAL A 233 38.62 -10.56 -26.65
C VAL A 233 37.67 -11.68 -27.08
N ALA A 234 38.17 -12.71 -27.75
CA ALA A 234 37.45 -13.90 -28.17
C ALA A 234 38.16 -15.15 -27.61
N ILE A 235 37.51 -15.87 -26.71
CA ILE A 235 38.04 -17.10 -26.11
C ILE A 235 36.99 -18.20 -26.24
N GLY A 236 37.22 -19.18 -27.10
CA GLY A 236 36.31 -20.27 -27.40
C GLY A 236 36.19 -20.50 -28.90
N GLU A 237 35.83 -21.73 -29.28
CA GLU A 237 35.59 -22.10 -30.68
C GLU A 237 34.48 -21.23 -31.28
N THR A 238 34.76 -20.58 -32.42
CA THR A 238 33.88 -19.66 -33.17
C THR A 238 33.40 -18.42 -32.40
N ALA A 239 34.04 -18.06 -31.27
CA ALA A 239 33.71 -16.83 -30.56
C ALA A 239 34.02 -15.60 -31.45
N LEU A 240 33.08 -14.66 -31.57
CA LEU A 240 33.20 -13.47 -32.45
C LEU A 240 33.54 -13.76 -33.93
N ARG A 241 33.19 -14.95 -34.45
CA ARG A 241 33.57 -15.39 -35.79
C ARG A 241 33.23 -14.40 -36.91
N ALA A 242 32.04 -13.79 -36.89
CA ALA A 242 31.52 -12.95 -37.98
C ALA A 242 31.60 -11.42 -37.72
N SER A 243 32.43 -10.97 -36.77
CA SER A 243 32.55 -9.54 -36.42
C SER A 243 33.19 -8.73 -37.55
N ILE A 244 32.42 -7.83 -38.16
CA ILE A 244 32.84 -6.96 -39.28
C ILE A 244 32.63 -5.50 -38.85
N GLY A 245 33.70 -4.80 -38.44
CA GLY A 245 33.64 -3.38 -38.07
C GLY A 245 33.00 -3.05 -36.70
N GLY A 246 32.61 -4.09 -35.95
CA GLY A 246 32.31 -4.01 -34.51
C GLY A 246 33.60 -3.91 -33.68
N GLY A 247 33.58 -3.13 -32.58
CA GLY A 247 34.76 -2.88 -31.75
C GLY A 247 34.50 -3.09 -30.26
N TYR A 248 35.56 -3.44 -29.53
CA TYR A 248 35.62 -3.61 -28.08
C TYR A 248 34.65 -4.64 -27.49
N ASN A 249 34.39 -5.73 -28.22
CA ASN A 249 33.57 -6.82 -27.71
C ASN A 249 34.39 -7.83 -26.89
N VAL A 250 33.78 -8.43 -25.87
CA VAL A 250 34.34 -9.55 -25.09
C VAL A 250 33.44 -10.76 -25.28
N ALA A 251 33.97 -11.85 -25.82
CA ALA A 251 33.30 -13.11 -26.06
C ALA A 251 34.09 -14.27 -25.45
N ILE A 252 33.57 -14.90 -24.42
CA ILE A 252 34.21 -16.02 -23.73
C ILE A 252 33.22 -17.19 -23.67
N GLY A 253 33.43 -18.20 -24.50
CA GLY A 253 32.57 -19.38 -24.61
C GLY A 253 32.39 -19.83 -26.05
N ASN A 254 32.04 -21.10 -26.22
CA ASN A 254 31.74 -21.68 -27.53
C ASN A 254 30.60 -20.90 -28.23
N SER A 255 30.90 -20.38 -29.43
CA SER A 255 30.00 -19.57 -30.25
C SER A 255 29.40 -18.34 -29.55
N ALA A 256 30.06 -17.79 -28.52
CA ALA A 256 29.67 -16.51 -27.94
C ALA A 256 29.83 -15.39 -28.99
N LEU A 257 28.82 -14.53 -29.18
CA LEU A 257 28.83 -13.46 -30.20
C LEU A 257 29.13 -13.94 -31.64
N ARG A 258 28.84 -15.20 -31.98
CA ARG A 258 29.27 -15.81 -33.26
C ARG A 258 28.87 -15.00 -34.50
N PHE A 259 27.65 -14.46 -34.53
CA PHE A 259 27.10 -13.72 -35.68
C PHE A 259 27.08 -12.20 -35.49
N ASN A 260 27.76 -11.67 -34.45
CA ASN A 260 27.96 -10.23 -34.25
C ASN A 260 28.53 -9.63 -35.52
N THR A 261 27.79 -8.79 -36.24
CA THR A 261 28.29 -8.16 -37.49
C THR A 261 28.86 -6.79 -37.17
N TYR A 262 28.03 -5.81 -36.78
CA TYR A 262 28.43 -4.43 -36.49
C TYR A 262 28.33 -4.04 -35.01
N GLY A 263 27.87 -4.95 -34.15
CA GLY A 263 27.70 -4.67 -32.72
C GLY A 263 29.01 -4.33 -32.02
N ARG A 264 28.96 -3.39 -31.07
CA ARG A 264 30.10 -2.85 -30.32
C ARG A 264 29.84 -2.89 -28.81
N ASP A 265 30.92 -2.91 -28.04
CA ASP A 265 30.89 -2.80 -26.58
C ASP A 265 30.00 -3.88 -25.91
N ASN A 266 29.91 -5.06 -26.53
CA ASN A 266 29.15 -6.18 -25.98
C ASN A 266 30.05 -7.12 -25.18
N MET A 267 29.55 -7.63 -24.06
CA MET A 267 30.19 -8.66 -23.24
C MET A 267 29.33 -9.93 -23.26
N ALA A 268 29.85 -11.04 -23.75
CA ALA A 268 29.18 -12.34 -23.81
C ALA A 268 30.05 -13.42 -23.18
N ILE A 269 29.63 -13.97 -22.05
CA ILE A 269 30.35 -15.02 -21.31
C ILE A 269 29.44 -16.23 -21.13
N GLY A 270 29.76 -17.34 -21.77
CA GLY A 270 28.97 -18.57 -21.76
C GLY A 270 28.74 -19.12 -23.17
N ARG A 271 28.43 -20.41 -23.25
CA ARG A 271 28.10 -21.06 -24.53
C ARG A 271 26.84 -20.44 -25.12
N TYR A 272 26.92 -20.01 -26.39
CA TYR A 272 25.86 -19.33 -27.14
C TYR A 272 25.36 -17.99 -26.57
N ALA A 273 26.10 -17.37 -25.63
CA ALA A 273 25.76 -16.04 -25.15
C ALA A 273 25.80 -15.03 -26.30
N LEU A 274 24.73 -14.25 -26.48
CA LEU A 274 24.58 -13.23 -27.53
C LEU A 274 24.83 -13.72 -28.98
N GLN A 275 24.60 -15.01 -29.26
CA GLN A 275 25.04 -15.65 -30.52
C GLN A 275 24.58 -14.92 -31.80
N ASN A 276 23.30 -14.51 -31.86
CA ASN A 276 22.69 -13.95 -33.07
C ASN A 276 22.69 -12.41 -33.13
N ASN A 277 23.50 -11.74 -32.30
CA ASN A 277 23.62 -10.28 -32.34
C ASN A 277 24.03 -9.84 -33.74
N ASN A 278 23.32 -8.90 -34.36
CA ASN A 278 23.70 -8.36 -35.66
C ASN A 278 24.35 -6.99 -35.47
N THR A 279 23.57 -6.02 -34.96
CA THR A 279 24.01 -4.63 -34.77
C THR A 279 23.86 -4.13 -33.33
N GLY A 280 23.33 -4.95 -32.42
CA GLY A 280 23.11 -4.54 -31.03
C GLY A 280 24.41 -4.13 -30.31
N THR A 281 24.35 -3.09 -29.49
CA THR A 281 25.51 -2.55 -28.76
C THR A 281 25.27 -2.47 -27.26
N ASN A 282 26.35 -2.39 -26.48
CA ASN A 282 26.32 -2.22 -25.01
C ASN A 282 25.56 -3.34 -24.27
N ASN A 283 25.51 -4.54 -24.82
CA ASN A 283 24.82 -5.66 -24.17
C ASN A 283 25.78 -6.48 -23.31
N MET A 284 25.32 -6.93 -22.15
CA MET A 284 26.06 -7.83 -21.26
C MET A 284 25.27 -9.13 -21.07
N ALA A 285 25.74 -10.24 -21.66
CA ALA A 285 25.17 -11.57 -21.50
C ALA A 285 26.15 -12.49 -20.76
N MET A 286 25.77 -13.00 -19.59
CA MET A 286 26.56 -14.01 -18.86
C MET A 286 25.69 -15.21 -18.50
N GLY A 287 25.95 -16.36 -19.11
CA GLY A 287 25.18 -17.58 -18.93
C GLY A 287 25.01 -18.37 -20.22
N ASN A 288 24.68 -19.66 -20.11
CA ASN A 288 24.37 -20.46 -21.29
C ASN A 288 23.12 -19.91 -22.00
N SER A 289 23.26 -19.64 -23.30
CA SER A 289 22.18 -19.13 -24.16
C SER A 289 21.53 -17.82 -23.66
N ALA A 290 22.20 -17.06 -22.79
CA ALA A 290 21.75 -15.74 -22.38
C ALA A 290 21.69 -14.84 -23.63
N MET A 291 20.54 -14.21 -23.86
CA MET A 291 20.32 -13.30 -25.00
C MET A 291 20.64 -13.90 -26.39
N ILE A 292 20.51 -15.22 -26.57
CA ILE A 292 20.91 -15.91 -27.80
C ILE A 292 20.24 -15.36 -29.07
N SER A 293 19.01 -14.84 -28.97
CA SER A 293 18.23 -14.35 -30.12
C SER A 293 18.35 -12.84 -30.37
N ASN A 294 19.15 -12.10 -29.57
CA ASN A 294 19.25 -10.65 -29.71
C ASN A 294 19.79 -10.32 -31.09
N THR A 295 19.11 -9.48 -31.88
CA THR A 295 19.57 -9.07 -33.21
C THR A 295 20.01 -7.62 -33.22
N THR A 296 19.16 -6.71 -32.71
CA THR A 296 19.40 -5.26 -32.75
C THR A 296 19.15 -4.56 -31.42
N GLY A 297 18.70 -5.29 -30.39
CA GLY A 297 18.48 -4.74 -29.05
C GLY A 297 19.76 -4.22 -28.43
N ASN A 298 19.67 -3.06 -27.76
CA ASN A 298 20.80 -2.36 -27.17
C ASN A 298 20.69 -2.28 -25.64
N SER A 299 21.84 -2.12 -24.98
CA SER A 299 21.91 -1.79 -23.55
C SER A 299 21.18 -2.77 -22.63
N ASN A 300 21.14 -4.06 -23.02
CA ASN A 300 20.50 -5.09 -22.22
C ASN A 300 21.53 -5.83 -21.34
N ILE A 301 21.10 -6.27 -20.16
CA ILE A 301 21.88 -7.06 -19.22
C ILE A 301 21.15 -8.40 -19.01
N GLY A 302 21.71 -9.51 -19.48
CA GLY A 302 21.20 -10.87 -19.31
C GLY A 302 22.16 -11.74 -18.51
N LEU A 303 21.93 -11.91 -17.19
CA LEU A 303 22.78 -12.72 -16.31
C LEU A 303 22.02 -13.96 -15.82
N GLY A 304 22.42 -15.14 -16.27
CA GLY A 304 21.79 -16.42 -15.94
C GLY A 304 21.49 -17.25 -17.19
N THR A 305 21.34 -18.56 -17.01
CA THR A 305 20.96 -19.47 -18.11
C THR A 305 19.61 -19.06 -18.68
N GLY A 306 19.54 -18.83 -19.99
CA GLY A 306 18.31 -18.44 -20.68
C GLY A 306 17.76 -17.05 -20.33
N ALA A 307 18.51 -16.21 -19.61
CA ALA A 307 18.08 -14.83 -19.37
C ALA A 307 17.95 -14.08 -20.71
N LEU A 308 16.81 -13.40 -20.93
CA LEU A 308 16.50 -12.68 -22.18
C LEU A 308 16.62 -13.52 -23.46
N ARG A 309 16.44 -14.86 -23.38
CA ARG A 309 16.74 -15.80 -24.49
C ARG A 309 16.09 -15.43 -25.83
N SER A 310 14.84 -14.98 -25.80
CA SER A 310 14.06 -14.69 -27.00
C SER A 310 14.10 -13.21 -27.43
N ASN A 311 14.86 -12.36 -26.73
CA ASN A 311 14.92 -10.93 -27.03
C ASN A 311 15.47 -10.76 -28.42
N THR A 312 14.77 -10.04 -29.31
CA THR A 312 15.22 -9.79 -30.68
C THR A 312 15.63 -8.32 -30.84
N THR A 313 14.68 -7.42 -30.58
CA THR A 313 14.86 -5.96 -30.76
C THR A 313 14.71 -5.15 -29.47
N GLY A 314 14.20 -5.76 -28.39
CA GLY A 314 13.97 -5.08 -27.12
C GLY A 314 15.27 -4.50 -26.53
N SER A 315 15.19 -3.28 -26.00
CA SER A 315 16.35 -2.55 -25.47
C SER A 315 16.16 -2.16 -24.00
N ASN A 316 17.27 -1.86 -23.32
CA ASN A 316 17.30 -1.41 -21.93
C ASN A 316 16.69 -2.40 -20.92
N ASN A 317 16.71 -3.70 -21.21
CA ASN A 317 16.19 -4.73 -20.32
C ASN A 317 17.29 -5.31 -19.40
N ILE A 318 16.96 -5.54 -18.15
CA ILE A 318 17.81 -6.22 -17.16
C ILE A 318 17.14 -7.54 -16.78
N GLY A 319 17.63 -8.66 -17.28
CA GLY A 319 17.24 -10.02 -16.86
C GLY A 319 18.35 -10.66 -16.03
N MET A 320 18.13 -10.87 -14.73
CA MET A 320 19.07 -11.54 -13.83
C MET A 320 18.41 -12.72 -13.11
N GLY A 321 18.93 -13.93 -13.30
CA GLY A 321 18.36 -15.19 -12.84
C GLY A 321 18.06 -16.14 -13.98
N ALA A 322 17.96 -17.44 -13.68
CA ALA A 322 17.60 -18.43 -14.69
C ALA A 322 16.23 -18.11 -15.30
N ASP A 323 16.18 -18.03 -16.63
CA ASP A 323 15.00 -17.70 -17.42
C ASP A 323 14.29 -16.38 -17.06
N ALA A 324 14.99 -15.42 -16.44
CA ALA A 324 14.47 -14.07 -16.28
C ALA A 324 14.26 -13.42 -17.67
N LEU A 325 13.06 -12.90 -17.93
CA LEU A 325 12.67 -12.32 -19.23
C LEU A 325 12.87 -13.27 -20.44
N SER A 326 12.83 -14.60 -20.25
CA SER A 326 13.20 -15.59 -21.27
C SER A 326 12.41 -15.47 -22.59
N LEU A 327 11.12 -15.11 -22.52
CA LEU A 327 10.26 -14.94 -23.69
C LEU A 327 10.10 -13.48 -24.16
N ASN A 328 10.87 -12.52 -23.60
CA ASN A 328 10.86 -11.13 -24.08
C ASN A 328 11.21 -11.10 -25.55
N ILE A 329 10.37 -10.54 -26.43
CA ILE A 329 10.65 -10.44 -27.86
C ILE A 329 11.11 -9.03 -28.19
N ASN A 330 10.24 -8.05 -27.91
CA ASN A 330 10.45 -6.64 -28.23
C ASN A 330 10.06 -5.68 -27.09
N GLY A 331 9.75 -6.21 -25.89
CA GLY A 331 9.53 -5.38 -24.70
C GLY A 331 10.79 -4.62 -24.29
N GLU A 332 10.62 -3.40 -23.80
CA GLU A 332 11.72 -2.48 -23.47
C GLU A 332 11.69 -2.03 -22.01
N SER A 333 12.86 -1.63 -21.51
CA SER A 333 13.01 -1.01 -20.18
C SER A 333 12.45 -1.86 -19.03
N ASN A 334 12.52 -3.19 -19.14
CA ASN A 334 12.07 -4.11 -18.10
C ASN A 334 13.21 -4.54 -17.18
N ILE A 335 12.93 -4.68 -15.89
CA ILE A 335 13.86 -5.23 -14.89
C ILE A 335 13.25 -6.52 -14.35
N GLY A 336 13.76 -7.68 -14.78
CA GLY A 336 13.44 -9.01 -14.25
C GLY A 336 14.60 -9.55 -13.42
N MET A 337 14.47 -9.60 -12.09
CA MET A 337 15.49 -10.15 -11.20
C MET A 337 14.92 -11.27 -10.33
N GLY A 338 15.44 -12.48 -10.47
CA GLY A 338 14.93 -13.70 -9.84
C GLY A 338 14.60 -14.76 -10.90
N ALA A 339 14.69 -16.03 -10.51
CA ALA A 339 14.39 -17.13 -11.44
C ALA A 339 12.94 -17.03 -11.94
N GLY A 340 12.76 -17.05 -13.25
CA GLY A 340 11.45 -16.94 -13.91
C GLY A 340 10.74 -15.58 -13.76
N ALA A 341 11.41 -14.54 -13.25
CA ALA A 341 10.84 -13.19 -13.21
C ALA A 341 10.55 -12.70 -14.65
N LEU A 342 9.33 -12.19 -14.89
CA LEU A 342 8.88 -11.74 -16.22
C LEU A 342 9.03 -12.78 -17.34
N TYR A 343 9.01 -14.08 -17.02
CA TYR A 343 9.27 -15.17 -17.96
C TYR A 343 8.52 -15.06 -19.29
N SER A 344 7.21 -14.78 -19.24
CA SER A 344 6.32 -14.78 -20.40
C SER A 344 6.17 -13.43 -21.11
N ASN A 345 6.92 -12.40 -20.68
CA ASN A 345 6.80 -11.06 -21.25
C ASN A 345 7.11 -11.14 -22.73
N GLN A 346 6.23 -10.72 -23.64
CA GLN A 346 6.50 -10.74 -25.08
C GLN A 346 6.80 -9.31 -25.57
N SER A 347 5.92 -8.37 -25.22
CA SER A 347 5.99 -6.97 -25.65
C SER A 347 5.75 -5.95 -24.52
N GLY A 348 5.52 -6.40 -23.29
CA GLY A 348 5.33 -5.52 -22.14
C GLY A 348 6.59 -4.68 -21.87
N SER A 349 6.40 -3.43 -21.47
CA SER A 349 7.50 -2.47 -21.26
C SER A 349 7.39 -1.77 -19.90
N ASN A 350 8.51 -1.23 -19.42
CA ASN A 350 8.62 -0.52 -18.13
C ASN A 350 8.16 -1.34 -16.92
N ASN A 351 8.31 -2.66 -16.94
CA ASN A 351 7.95 -3.50 -15.80
C ASN A 351 9.16 -3.78 -14.90
N ILE A 352 8.96 -3.77 -13.60
CA ILE A 352 9.94 -4.18 -12.59
C ILE A 352 9.41 -5.44 -11.90
N GLY A 353 9.99 -6.60 -12.18
CA GLY A 353 9.73 -7.86 -11.49
C GLY A 353 10.97 -8.31 -10.70
N MET A 354 10.96 -8.17 -9.39
CA MET A 354 12.03 -8.63 -8.49
C MET A 354 11.51 -9.69 -7.52
N GLY A 355 12.01 -10.91 -7.64
CA GLY A 355 11.60 -12.07 -6.87
C GLY A 355 11.34 -13.27 -7.78
N THR A 356 11.47 -14.47 -7.23
CA THR A 356 11.19 -15.70 -7.97
C THR A 356 9.76 -15.68 -8.53
N ASN A 357 9.63 -15.83 -9.85
CA ASN A 357 8.37 -15.80 -10.58
C ASN A 357 7.53 -14.52 -10.41
N ALA A 358 8.12 -13.38 -10.03
CA ALA A 358 7.44 -12.09 -10.06
C ALA A 358 7.02 -11.76 -11.51
N LEU A 359 5.76 -11.35 -11.74
CA LEU A 359 5.21 -11.05 -13.07
C LEU A 359 5.37 -12.18 -14.11
N ARG A 360 5.47 -13.44 -13.68
CA ARG A 360 5.81 -14.58 -14.56
C ARG A 360 4.94 -14.71 -15.81
N SER A 361 3.64 -14.46 -15.68
CA SER A 361 2.66 -14.64 -16.77
C SER A 361 2.38 -13.38 -17.59
N ASN A 362 3.08 -12.27 -17.31
CA ASN A 362 2.88 -11.00 -18.04
C ASN A 362 3.18 -11.22 -19.51
N THR A 363 2.26 -10.92 -20.42
CA THR A 363 2.49 -11.06 -21.87
C THR A 363 2.71 -9.70 -22.51
N SER A 364 1.83 -8.74 -22.22
CA SER A 364 1.87 -7.39 -22.79
C SER A 364 1.57 -6.27 -21.78
N GLY A 365 1.33 -6.60 -20.51
CA GLY A 365 1.14 -5.61 -19.45
C GLY A 365 2.36 -4.71 -19.30
N LYS A 366 2.13 -3.45 -18.90
CA LYS A 366 3.15 -2.41 -18.82
C LYS A 366 3.07 -1.61 -17.52
N ASP A 367 4.16 -0.94 -17.20
CA ASP A 367 4.27 -0.02 -16.05
C ASP A 367 3.94 -0.71 -14.71
N ASN A 368 4.19 -2.02 -14.58
CA ASN A 368 3.93 -2.77 -13.36
C ASN A 368 5.18 -2.90 -12.48
N ILE A 369 5.01 -2.81 -11.16
CA ILE A 369 6.06 -3.05 -10.16
C ILE A 369 5.65 -4.26 -9.33
N ALA A 370 6.49 -5.30 -9.28
CA ALA A 370 6.28 -6.54 -8.53
C ALA A 370 7.55 -6.88 -7.75
N LEU A 371 7.57 -6.59 -6.45
CA LEU A 371 8.69 -6.83 -5.55
C LEU A 371 8.29 -7.89 -4.52
N GLY A 372 8.67 -9.14 -4.75
CA GLY A 372 8.33 -10.28 -3.89
C GLY A 372 8.20 -11.57 -4.68
N SER A 373 8.37 -12.71 -4.02
CA SER A 373 8.10 -14.02 -4.62
C SER A 373 6.64 -14.07 -5.07
N ILE A 374 6.39 -14.52 -6.31
CA ILE A 374 5.07 -14.67 -6.93
C ILE A 374 4.15 -13.43 -6.87
N ALA A 375 4.72 -12.23 -6.69
CA ALA A 375 3.97 -10.98 -6.82
C ALA A 375 3.52 -10.78 -8.28
N LEU A 376 2.25 -10.43 -8.49
CA LEU A 376 1.64 -10.28 -9.83
C LEU A 376 1.82 -11.51 -10.75
N PHE A 377 1.93 -12.72 -10.18
CA PHE A 377 2.25 -13.96 -10.91
C PHE A 377 1.37 -14.21 -12.14
N SER A 378 0.07 -13.99 -12.01
CA SER A 378 -0.94 -14.29 -13.06
C SER A 378 -1.26 -13.09 -13.97
N ASN A 379 -0.58 -11.95 -13.80
CA ASN A 379 -0.86 -10.75 -14.62
C ASN A 379 -0.59 -11.08 -16.06
N THR A 380 -1.54 -10.84 -16.96
CA THR A 380 -1.36 -11.09 -18.40
C THR A 380 -1.23 -9.76 -19.14
N THR A 381 -2.26 -8.92 -19.04
CA THR A 381 -2.35 -7.62 -19.72
C THR A 381 -2.59 -6.45 -18.77
N GLY A 382 -2.67 -6.69 -17.45
CA GLY A 382 -2.88 -5.63 -16.46
C GLY A 382 -1.75 -4.59 -16.48
N VAL A 383 -2.12 -3.33 -16.20
CA VAL A 383 -1.26 -2.14 -16.36
C VAL A 383 -1.24 -1.31 -15.08
N SER A 384 -0.09 -0.69 -14.81
CA SER A 384 0.10 0.27 -13.70
C SER A 384 -0.23 -0.31 -12.33
N ASN A 385 0.08 -1.59 -12.11
CA ASN A 385 -0.10 -2.21 -10.80
C ASN A 385 1.21 -2.19 -9.99
N ILE A 386 1.11 -1.94 -8.69
CA ILE A 386 2.21 -2.01 -7.74
C ILE A 386 1.92 -3.15 -6.76
N ALA A 387 2.79 -4.15 -6.69
CA ALA A 387 2.74 -5.26 -5.75
C ALA A 387 4.07 -5.36 -5.00
N ILE A 388 4.08 -5.11 -3.69
CA ILE A 388 5.27 -5.18 -2.84
C ILE A 388 4.94 -6.12 -1.67
N GLY A 389 5.59 -7.27 -1.62
CA GLY A 389 5.29 -8.36 -0.70
C GLY A 389 5.04 -9.68 -1.41
N SER A 390 5.26 -10.79 -0.71
CA SER A 390 5.02 -12.13 -1.27
C SER A 390 3.54 -12.30 -1.64
N SER A 391 3.26 -12.83 -2.83
CA SER A 391 1.90 -13.10 -3.33
C SER A 391 0.97 -11.88 -3.46
N GLY A 392 1.49 -10.65 -3.38
CA GLY A 392 0.69 -9.44 -3.64
C GLY A 392 0.13 -9.46 -5.06
N LEU A 393 -1.18 -9.23 -5.23
CA LEU A 393 -1.87 -9.32 -6.54
C LEU A 393 -1.62 -10.64 -7.30
N GLY A 394 -1.36 -11.76 -6.61
CA GLY A 394 -0.91 -13.01 -7.23
C GLY A 394 -1.84 -13.61 -8.30
N GLN A 395 -3.15 -13.37 -8.22
CA GLN A 395 -4.14 -13.82 -9.19
C GLN A 395 -4.64 -12.72 -10.15
N ASN A 396 -4.07 -11.52 -10.12
CA ASN A 396 -4.48 -10.43 -11.01
C ASN A 396 -4.27 -10.84 -12.46
N THR A 397 -5.31 -10.84 -13.29
CA THR A 397 -5.18 -11.21 -14.72
C THR A 397 -5.14 -9.96 -15.59
N THR A 398 -6.15 -9.08 -15.44
CA THR A 398 -6.33 -7.87 -16.26
C THR A 398 -6.67 -6.61 -15.44
N GLY A 399 -6.74 -6.71 -14.10
CA GLY A 399 -6.98 -5.56 -13.23
C GLY A 399 -5.86 -4.51 -13.36
N ASN A 400 -6.25 -3.24 -13.28
CA ASN A 400 -5.36 -2.09 -13.53
C ASN A 400 -5.33 -1.12 -12.35
N ASN A 401 -4.23 -0.37 -12.24
CA ASN A 401 -4.07 0.73 -11.27
C ASN A 401 -4.27 0.27 -9.81
N ASN A 402 -3.86 -0.94 -9.47
CA ASN A 402 -3.95 -1.44 -8.10
C ASN A 402 -2.63 -1.27 -7.36
N ILE A 403 -2.69 -0.90 -6.08
CA ILE A 403 -1.55 -0.84 -5.17
C ILE A 403 -1.75 -1.91 -4.10
N ALA A 404 -0.83 -2.86 -3.97
CA ALA A 404 -0.82 -3.93 -3.00
C ALA A 404 0.53 -3.96 -2.28
N MET A 405 0.58 -3.53 -1.03
CA MET A 405 1.79 -3.52 -0.21
C MET A 405 1.58 -4.34 1.06
N GLY A 406 2.19 -5.51 1.15
CA GLY A 406 2.02 -6.46 2.23
C GLY A 406 1.90 -7.89 1.70
N THR A 407 2.22 -8.87 2.55
CA THR A 407 2.06 -10.28 2.18
C THR A 407 0.59 -10.58 1.89
N SER A 408 0.33 -11.17 0.72
CA SER A 408 -1.00 -11.54 0.22
C SER A 408 -2.01 -10.38 0.14
N ALA A 409 -1.57 -9.12 0.09
CA ALA A 409 -2.46 -7.99 -0.19
C ALA A 409 -3.06 -8.12 -1.60
N LEU A 410 -4.39 -7.97 -1.74
CA LEU A 410 -5.12 -8.14 -3.00
C LEU A 410 -4.86 -9.48 -3.73
N ARG A 411 -4.53 -10.55 -2.99
CA ARG A 411 -4.08 -11.83 -3.59
C ARG A 411 -5.06 -12.42 -4.61
N ALA A 412 -6.37 -12.40 -4.32
CA ALA A 412 -7.41 -12.98 -5.15
C ALA A 412 -7.96 -12.04 -6.25
N ASN A 413 -7.42 -10.82 -6.38
CA ASN A 413 -7.90 -9.86 -7.38
C ASN A 413 -7.73 -10.46 -8.76
N THR A 414 -8.76 -10.45 -9.60
CA THR A 414 -8.68 -10.92 -10.98
C THR A 414 -8.78 -9.74 -11.94
N THR A 415 -9.89 -9.00 -11.88
CA THR A 415 -10.18 -7.85 -12.76
C THR A 415 -10.49 -6.56 -12.01
N GLY A 416 -10.54 -6.57 -10.67
CA GLY A 416 -10.74 -5.38 -9.86
C GLY A 416 -9.68 -4.31 -10.14
N GLN A 417 -10.08 -3.04 -10.08
CA GLN A 417 -9.24 -1.90 -10.51
C GLN A 417 -9.28 -0.75 -9.50
N ARG A 418 -8.22 0.05 -9.50
CA ARG A 418 -8.09 1.26 -8.67
C ARG A 418 -8.23 0.98 -7.17
N ASN A 419 -7.75 -0.17 -6.72
CA ASN A 419 -7.73 -0.53 -5.30
C ASN A 419 -6.38 -0.17 -4.66
N ILE A 420 -6.41 0.26 -3.40
CA ILE A 420 -5.23 0.47 -2.56
C ILE A 420 -5.33 -0.50 -1.38
N ALA A 421 -4.41 -1.45 -1.26
CA ALA A 421 -4.31 -2.42 -0.18
C ALA A 421 -2.91 -2.33 0.45
N ILE A 422 -2.84 -1.86 1.70
CA ILE A 422 -1.59 -1.68 2.44
C ILE A 422 -1.72 -2.39 3.79
N GLY A 423 -1.03 -3.51 3.95
CA GLY A 423 -1.11 -4.37 5.13
C GLY A 423 -1.19 -5.84 4.73
N GLU A 424 -0.81 -6.71 5.66
CA GLU A 424 -0.95 -8.16 5.47
C GLU A 424 -2.43 -8.51 5.27
N SER A 425 -2.71 -9.27 4.20
CA SER A 425 -4.06 -9.75 3.86
C SER A 425 -5.13 -8.66 3.70
N ALA A 426 -4.73 -7.41 3.46
CA ALA A 426 -5.67 -6.34 3.08
C ALA A 426 -6.31 -6.67 1.72
N LEU A 427 -7.65 -6.61 1.63
CA LEU A 427 -8.42 -6.98 0.43
C LEU A 427 -8.10 -8.39 -0.13
N TYR A 428 -7.78 -9.35 0.75
CA TYR A 428 -7.29 -10.67 0.38
C TYR A 428 -8.21 -11.45 -0.60
N GLU A 429 -9.53 -11.46 -0.37
CA GLU A 429 -10.52 -12.16 -1.21
C GLU A 429 -11.15 -11.28 -2.31
N ASN A 430 -10.68 -10.05 -2.52
CA ASN A 430 -11.26 -9.15 -3.52
C ASN A 430 -11.04 -9.75 -4.90
N THR A 431 -12.11 -9.98 -5.66
CA THR A 431 -12.05 -10.57 -7.01
C THR A 431 -12.23 -9.50 -8.08
N THR A 432 -13.37 -8.80 -8.06
CA THR A 432 -13.75 -7.80 -9.06
C THR A 432 -14.07 -6.43 -8.47
N GLY A 433 -14.16 -6.31 -7.14
CA GLY A 433 -14.41 -5.04 -6.46
C GLY A 433 -13.35 -4.00 -6.82
N GLY A 434 -13.78 -2.76 -7.04
CA GLY A 434 -12.91 -1.65 -7.45
C GLY A 434 -13.05 -0.43 -6.55
N TYR A 435 -12.11 0.51 -6.67
CA TYR A 435 -12.11 1.77 -5.91
C TYR A 435 -12.06 1.61 -4.39
N ASN A 436 -11.55 0.49 -3.88
CA ASN A 436 -11.44 0.26 -2.45
C ASN A 436 -10.09 0.75 -1.90
N ILE A 437 -10.10 1.33 -0.69
CA ILE A 437 -8.92 1.67 0.10
C ILE A 437 -8.93 0.80 1.35
N ALA A 438 -7.92 -0.03 1.54
CA ALA A 438 -7.73 -0.90 2.70
C ALA A 438 -6.32 -0.68 3.27
N MET A 439 -6.21 -0.05 4.43
CA MET A 439 -4.94 0.21 5.09
C MET A 439 -4.93 -0.36 6.51
N GLY A 440 -4.19 -1.45 6.73
CA GLY A 440 -4.14 -2.17 7.99
C GLY A 440 -4.13 -3.69 7.77
N VAL A 441 -3.81 -4.44 8.82
CA VAL A 441 -3.86 -5.91 8.77
C VAL A 441 -5.30 -6.37 8.68
N SER A 442 -5.59 -7.26 7.72
CA SER A 442 -6.90 -7.88 7.49
C SER A 442 -8.06 -6.89 7.27
N THR A 443 -7.75 -5.67 6.84
CA THR A 443 -8.75 -4.66 6.47
C THR A 443 -9.45 -5.07 5.17
N LEU A 444 -10.79 -5.07 5.15
CA LEU A 444 -11.60 -5.51 3.98
C LEU A 444 -11.25 -6.93 3.47
N SER A 445 -10.71 -7.82 4.31
CA SER A 445 -10.11 -9.08 3.86
C SER A 445 -11.06 -10.04 3.14
N LYS A 446 -12.35 -10.05 3.50
CA LYS A 446 -13.39 -10.86 2.85
C LYS A 446 -14.19 -10.13 1.76
N ASN A 447 -13.81 -8.92 1.38
CA ASN A 447 -14.49 -8.20 0.31
C ASN A 447 -14.31 -8.98 -0.98
N THR A 448 -15.39 -9.39 -1.65
CA THR A 448 -15.31 -10.16 -2.90
C THR A 448 -15.60 -9.26 -4.10
N THR A 449 -16.73 -8.55 -4.07
CA THR A 449 -17.17 -7.66 -5.17
C THR A 449 -17.51 -6.24 -4.73
N GLY A 450 -17.54 -5.97 -3.42
CA GLY A 450 -17.87 -4.64 -2.92
C GLY A 450 -16.91 -3.57 -3.43
N ALA A 451 -17.42 -2.37 -3.70
CA ALA A 451 -16.71 -1.27 -4.33
C ALA A 451 -16.81 0.04 -3.52
N SER A 452 -15.86 0.93 -3.76
CA SER A 452 -15.81 2.28 -3.16
C SER A 452 -15.75 2.28 -1.62
N ASN A 453 -15.22 1.23 -1.01
CA ASN A 453 -15.07 1.15 0.45
C ASN A 453 -13.73 1.75 0.91
N VAL A 454 -13.73 2.41 2.07
CA VAL A 454 -12.53 2.94 2.74
C VAL A 454 -12.39 2.27 4.11
N GLY A 455 -11.55 1.25 4.22
CA GLY A 455 -11.11 0.65 5.46
C GLY A 455 -9.73 1.15 5.88
N ILE A 456 -9.58 1.67 7.09
CA ILE A 456 -8.29 2.07 7.66
C ILE A 456 -8.24 1.60 9.11
N GLY A 457 -7.24 0.81 9.49
CA GLY A 457 -7.10 0.21 10.81
C GLY A 457 -7.27 -1.31 10.79
N VAL A 458 -6.72 -1.97 11.81
CA VAL A 458 -6.75 -3.44 11.93
C VAL A 458 -8.19 -3.92 11.98
N ASN A 459 -8.51 -4.91 11.13
CA ASN A 459 -9.84 -5.52 10.98
C ASN A 459 -11.00 -4.58 10.63
N ALA A 460 -10.74 -3.34 10.19
CA ALA A 460 -11.82 -2.47 9.70
C ALA A 460 -12.50 -3.11 8.49
N LEU A 461 -13.83 -3.20 8.49
CA LEU A 461 -14.66 -3.80 7.43
C LEU A 461 -14.29 -5.25 7.06
N SER A 462 -13.61 -6.02 7.93
CA SER A 462 -12.99 -7.29 7.53
C SER A 462 -13.95 -8.37 7.02
N ASN A 463 -15.21 -8.39 7.48
CA ASN A 463 -16.22 -9.33 6.98
C ASN A 463 -17.10 -8.79 5.85
N SER A 464 -16.85 -7.56 5.36
CA SER A 464 -17.64 -6.99 4.25
C SER A 464 -17.41 -7.85 3.02
N THR A 465 -18.47 -8.36 2.38
CA THR A 465 -18.36 -9.21 1.19
C THR A 465 -18.76 -8.43 -0.06
N THR A 466 -19.94 -7.83 -0.05
CA THR A 466 -20.55 -7.11 -1.20
C THR A 466 -21.07 -5.73 -0.85
N GLY A 467 -20.90 -5.28 0.40
CA GLY A 467 -21.28 -3.94 0.82
C GLY A 467 -20.45 -2.87 0.11
N ASP A 468 -21.12 -1.82 -0.37
CA ASP A 468 -20.52 -0.74 -1.14
C ASP A 468 -20.49 0.59 -0.37
N SER A 469 -19.54 1.46 -0.73
CA SER A 469 -19.49 2.86 -0.26
C SER A 469 -19.44 3.02 1.26
N ASN A 470 -18.82 2.08 1.98
CA ASN A 470 -18.64 2.16 3.42
C ASN A 470 -17.29 2.80 3.80
N ILE A 471 -17.27 3.58 4.88
CA ILE A 471 -16.06 4.17 5.46
C ILE A 471 -15.88 3.60 6.87
N GLY A 472 -14.89 2.73 7.09
CA GLY A 472 -14.49 2.21 8.39
C GLY A 472 -13.09 2.66 8.76
N ILE A 473 -12.93 3.58 9.72
CA ILE A 473 -11.63 4.11 10.15
C ILE A 473 -11.44 3.87 11.65
N GLY A 474 -10.41 3.10 12.01
CA GLY A 474 -10.05 2.70 13.36
C GLY A 474 -10.17 1.18 13.56
N ASN A 475 -9.68 0.69 14.72
CA ASN A 475 -9.66 -0.74 14.98
C ASN A 475 -11.09 -1.30 15.01
N SER A 476 -11.32 -2.33 14.17
CA SER A 476 -12.57 -3.09 14.09
C SER A 476 -13.83 -2.24 13.83
N ALA A 477 -13.69 -1.06 13.21
CA ALA A 477 -14.82 -0.30 12.70
C ALA A 477 -15.56 -1.11 11.63
N LEU A 478 -16.89 -1.25 11.77
CA LEU A 478 -17.73 -2.01 10.83
C LEU A 478 -17.29 -3.48 10.62
N ILE A 479 -16.65 -4.11 11.60
CA ILE A 479 -16.04 -5.45 11.43
C ILE A 479 -17.02 -6.55 11.04
N ALA A 480 -18.28 -6.51 11.50
CA ALA A 480 -19.30 -7.51 11.14
C ALA A 480 -20.13 -7.15 9.90
N ASN A 481 -19.86 -6.02 9.24
CA ASN A 481 -20.60 -5.63 8.03
C ASN A 481 -20.43 -6.72 6.98
N THR A 482 -21.53 -7.18 6.38
CA THR A 482 -21.50 -8.20 5.33
C THR A 482 -21.92 -7.59 3.99
N THR A 483 -23.12 -7.02 3.93
CA THR A 483 -23.73 -6.45 2.72
C THR A 483 -24.26 -5.03 2.92
N GLY A 484 -24.21 -4.50 4.14
CA GLY A 484 -24.61 -3.12 4.43
C GLY A 484 -23.79 -2.12 3.62
N ALA A 485 -24.44 -1.05 3.17
CA ALA A 485 -23.85 -0.03 2.28
C ALA A 485 -24.02 1.38 2.85
N TYR A 486 -23.18 2.31 2.39
CA TYR A 486 -23.25 3.73 2.78
C TYR A 486 -23.10 3.99 4.28
N ASN A 487 -22.39 3.12 5.01
CA ASN A 487 -22.13 3.33 6.43
C ASN A 487 -20.79 4.05 6.67
N ILE A 488 -20.73 4.93 7.67
CA ILE A 488 -19.52 5.62 8.11
C ILE A 488 -19.28 5.27 9.59
N GLY A 489 -18.26 4.47 9.89
CA GLY A 489 -17.79 4.15 11.23
C GLY A 489 -16.37 4.69 11.45
N ILE A 490 -16.20 5.65 12.35
CA ILE A 490 -14.88 6.23 12.66
C ILE A 490 -14.64 6.20 14.17
N GLY A 491 -13.58 5.54 14.62
CA GLY A 491 -13.24 5.35 16.04
C GLY A 491 -12.85 3.90 16.38
N TYR A 492 -12.92 3.55 17.67
CA TYR A 492 -12.67 2.19 18.14
C TYR A 492 -13.99 1.45 18.31
N PHE A 493 -14.20 0.38 17.52
CA PHE A 493 -15.45 -0.41 17.47
C PHE A 493 -16.78 0.33 17.15
N PRO A 494 -16.83 1.39 16.31
CA PRO A 494 -18.12 1.90 15.85
C PRO A 494 -18.81 0.89 14.92
N LEU A 495 -20.14 0.78 15.01
CA LEU A 495 -20.96 -0.10 14.14
C LEU A 495 -20.49 -1.57 14.10
N ASN A 496 -19.91 -2.06 15.22
CA ASN A 496 -19.23 -3.35 15.30
C ASN A 496 -20.11 -4.53 14.84
N LYS A 497 -21.40 -4.55 15.22
CA LYS A 497 -22.33 -5.65 14.92
C LYS A 497 -23.23 -5.43 13.70
N THR A 498 -23.03 -4.35 12.93
CA THR A 498 -23.88 -4.07 11.76
C THR A 498 -23.61 -5.11 10.70
N THR A 499 -24.64 -5.86 10.26
CA THR A 499 -24.48 -6.91 9.25
C THR A 499 -25.03 -6.46 7.90
N THR A 500 -26.23 -5.90 7.88
CA THR A 500 -26.97 -5.48 6.68
C THR A 500 -27.51 -4.04 6.76
N GLY A 501 -27.43 -3.41 7.94
CA GLY A 501 -27.85 -2.01 8.11
C GLY A 501 -27.07 -1.07 7.18
N ALA A 502 -27.72 -0.01 6.71
CA ALA A 502 -27.23 0.91 5.69
C ALA A 502 -27.48 2.38 6.06
N HIS A 503 -26.71 3.28 5.46
CA HIS A 503 -26.83 4.73 5.66
C HIS A 503 -26.64 5.18 7.11
N ASN A 504 -25.83 4.46 7.90
CA ASN A 504 -25.56 4.82 9.30
C ASN A 504 -24.23 5.57 9.44
N ILE A 505 -24.15 6.53 10.36
CA ILE A 505 -22.93 7.26 10.71
C ILE A 505 -22.67 7.09 12.21
N GLY A 506 -21.57 6.43 12.58
CA GLY A 506 -21.08 6.26 13.95
C GLY A 506 -19.67 6.84 14.10
N LEU A 507 -19.51 7.89 14.91
CA LEU A 507 -18.23 8.53 15.20
C LEU A 507 -17.95 8.50 16.71
N GLY A 508 -16.88 7.81 17.13
CA GLY A 508 -16.44 7.73 18.52
C GLY A 508 -16.21 6.30 19.01
N TYR A 509 -15.87 6.17 20.29
CA TYR A 509 -15.67 4.86 20.93
C TYR A 509 -17.01 4.14 21.16
N ASN A 510 -17.17 2.93 20.63
CA ASN A 510 -18.39 2.11 20.73
C ASN A 510 -19.69 2.88 20.38
N SER A 511 -19.62 3.80 19.42
CA SER A 511 -20.82 4.45 18.87
C SER A 511 -21.59 3.44 18.03
N MET A 512 -22.90 3.31 18.27
CA MET A 512 -23.78 2.40 17.55
C MET A 512 -23.30 0.93 17.50
N GLU A 513 -22.63 0.46 18.56
CA GLU A 513 -21.98 -0.85 18.65
C GLU A 513 -22.92 -2.04 18.34
N ALA A 514 -24.15 -2.00 18.85
CA ALA A 514 -25.09 -3.12 18.78
C ALA A 514 -26.00 -3.13 17.54
N ASN A 515 -25.88 -2.13 16.64
CA ASN A 515 -26.78 -2.03 15.49
C ASN A 515 -26.57 -3.21 14.56
N THR A 516 -27.63 -3.95 14.23
CA THR A 516 -27.56 -5.11 13.34
C THR A 516 -28.14 -4.77 11.96
N THR A 517 -29.34 -4.20 11.93
CA THR A 517 -30.13 -3.94 10.70
C THR A 517 -30.77 -2.55 10.64
N GLY A 518 -30.64 -1.73 11.68
CA GLY A 518 -31.14 -0.36 11.69
C GLY A 518 -30.46 0.50 10.62
N ASN A 519 -31.24 1.41 10.02
CA ASN A 519 -30.83 2.26 8.90
C ASN A 519 -30.97 3.75 9.25
N TYR A 520 -30.24 4.60 8.53
CA TYR A 520 -30.35 6.06 8.61
C TYR A 520 -30.12 6.64 10.02
N ASN A 521 -29.28 5.99 10.84
CA ASN A 521 -28.94 6.47 12.17
C ASN A 521 -27.65 7.31 12.14
N LEU A 522 -27.59 8.35 12.96
CA LEU A 522 -26.43 9.21 13.18
C LEU A 522 -26.08 9.21 14.67
N ALA A 523 -24.87 8.82 15.02
CA ALA A 523 -24.37 8.69 16.38
C ALA A 523 -22.97 9.30 16.49
N LEU A 524 -22.88 10.51 17.06
CA LEU A 524 -21.62 11.24 17.25
C LEU A 524 -21.31 11.37 18.74
N GLY A 525 -20.31 10.63 19.21
CA GLY A 525 -19.85 10.64 20.60
C GLY A 525 -19.62 9.23 21.15
N THR A 526 -18.84 9.14 22.22
CA THR A 526 -18.61 7.87 22.93
C THR A 526 -19.94 7.30 23.44
N TYR A 527 -20.18 6.02 23.16
CA TYR A 527 -21.40 5.29 23.52
C TYR A 527 -22.72 5.91 23.05
N SER A 528 -22.68 6.84 22.10
CA SER A 528 -23.90 7.36 21.47
C SER A 528 -24.62 6.23 20.73
N LEU A 529 -25.93 6.10 20.96
CA LEU A 529 -26.81 5.11 20.34
C LEU A 529 -26.32 3.65 20.47
N ARG A 530 -25.55 3.34 21.52
CA ARG A 530 -24.76 2.10 21.64
C ARG A 530 -25.60 0.82 21.58
N LYS A 531 -26.76 0.79 22.24
CA LYS A 531 -27.61 -0.42 22.32
C LYS A 531 -28.64 -0.53 21.18
N ASN A 532 -28.67 0.41 20.23
CA ASN A 532 -29.63 0.33 19.13
C ASN A 532 -29.36 -0.93 18.31
N THR A 533 -30.40 -1.72 18.03
CA THR A 533 -30.30 -2.96 17.26
C THR A 533 -30.98 -2.83 15.90
N THR A 534 -32.21 -2.29 15.89
CA THR A 534 -33.09 -2.22 14.71
C THR A 534 -33.70 -0.83 14.48
N GLY A 535 -33.65 0.06 15.48
CA GLY A 535 -34.22 1.41 15.37
C GLY A 535 -33.58 2.21 14.24
N GLN A 536 -34.37 3.09 13.63
CA GLN A 536 -34.01 3.82 12.42
C GLN A 536 -34.19 5.32 12.58
N HIS A 537 -33.56 6.13 11.73
CA HIS A 537 -33.72 7.58 11.71
C HIS A 537 -33.40 8.28 13.04
N ASN A 538 -32.56 7.69 13.89
CA ASN A 538 -32.15 8.29 15.15
C ASN A 538 -30.94 9.20 14.96
N SER A 539 -30.89 10.33 15.67
CA SER A 539 -29.80 11.29 15.67
C SER A 539 -29.32 11.53 17.11
N ALA A 540 -28.17 10.98 17.48
CA ALA A 540 -27.57 11.09 18.82
C ALA A 540 -26.25 11.88 18.75
N PHE A 541 -26.15 12.95 19.52
CA PHE A 541 -24.97 13.81 19.59
C PHE A 541 -24.55 14.02 21.05
N GLY A 542 -23.41 13.47 21.46
CA GLY A 542 -22.87 13.59 22.82
C GLY A 542 -22.49 12.26 23.45
N LEU A 543 -21.77 12.32 24.57
CA LEU A 543 -21.46 11.15 25.40
C LEU A 543 -22.78 10.50 25.87
N ASN A 544 -22.95 9.20 25.65
CA ASN A 544 -24.12 8.42 26.08
C ASN A 544 -25.48 8.90 25.52
N ALA A 545 -25.50 9.74 24.48
CA ALA A 545 -26.75 10.19 23.88
C ALA A 545 -27.52 9.01 23.25
N LEU A 546 -28.81 8.85 23.58
CA LEU A 546 -29.65 7.69 23.20
C LEU A 546 -29.02 6.32 23.51
N GLN A 547 -28.12 6.21 24.50
CA GLN A 547 -27.32 5.00 24.73
C GLN A 547 -28.18 3.73 24.85
N ASP A 548 -29.30 3.82 25.56
CA ASP A 548 -30.18 2.70 25.89
C ASP A 548 -31.36 2.53 24.93
N ASN A 549 -31.43 3.32 23.84
CA ASN A 549 -32.41 3.09 22.79
C ASN A 549 -32.08 1.76 22.08
N VAL A 550 -33.01 0.80 22.10
CA VAL A 550 -32.83 -0.54 21.50
C VAL A 550 -33.53 -0.66 20.14
N THR A 551 -34.76 -0.16 20.01
CA THR A 551 -35.61 -0.32 18.81
C THR A 551 -36.36 0.96 18.39
N GLY A 552 -36.36 1.99 19.22
CA GLY A 552 -37.06 3.24 18.97
C GLY A 552 -36.50 3.99 17.77
N SER A 553 -37.38 4.60 16.99
CA SER A 553 -37.05 5.24 15.71
C SER A 553 -37.41 6.72 15.66
N GLY A 554 -36.71 7.51 14.85
CA GLY A 554 -36.99 8.93 14.65
C GLY A 554 -36.63 9.82 15.83
N ASN A 555 -35.77 9.37 16.75
CA ASN A 555 -35.41 10.14 17.93
C ASN A 555 -34.21 11.07 17.68
N THR A 556 -34.24 12.28 18.23
CA THR A 556 -33.11 13.22 18.20
C THR A 556 -32.66 13.54 19.63
N ALA A 557 -31.39 13.33 19.96
CA ALA A 557 -30.82 13.71 21.25
C ALA A 557 -29.51 14.49 21.09
N LEU A 558 -29.38 15.62 21.79
CA LEU A 558 -28.21 16.49 21.76
C LEU A 558 -27.77 16.84 23.19
N GLY A 559 -26.62 16.33 23.60
CA GLY A 559 -25.98 16.59 24.90
C GLY A 559 -25.53 15.32 25.62
N ASN A 560 -24.81 15.49 26.73
CA ASN A 560 -24.28 14.38 27.54
C ASN A 560 -25.40 13.66 28.30
N GLY A 561 -25.60 12.37 28.03
CA GLY A 561 -26.69 11.54 28.58
C GLY A 561 -28.07 11.88 28.00
N SER A 562 -28.12 12.70 26.95
CA SER A 562 -29.38 13.13 26.35
C SER A 562 -30.14 11.95 25.78
N GLY A 563 -31.40 11.81 26.15
CA GLY A 563 -32.27 10.76 25.62
C GLY A 563 -31.93 9.33 26.07
N GLU A 564 -31.12 9.12 27.11
CA GLU A 564 -30.82 7.76 27.62
C GLU A 564 -32.09 6.98 28.01
N TRP A 565 -33.15 7.67 28.44
CA TRP A 565 -34.46 7.08 28.72
C TRP A 565 -35.29 6.71 27.47
N ILE A 566 -34.94 7.25 26.30
CA ILE A 566 -35.75 7.13 25.08
C ILE A 566 -35.63 5.71 24.53
N LYS A 567 -36.75 4.98 24.58
CA LYS A 567 -36.92 3.66 23.94
C LYS A 567 -38.02 3.64 22.88
N GLY A 568 -38.95 4.61 22.95
CA GLY A 568 -40.02 4.84 21.99
C GLY A 568 -39.59 5.64 20.76
N ASN A 569 -40.54 6.26 20.08
CA ASN A 569 -40.39 6.85 18.75
C ASN A 569 -40.61 8.37 18.71
N ALA A 570 -39.99 9.03 17.73
CA ALA A 570 -40.22 10.43 17.38
C ALA A 570 -40.00 11.43 18.53
N ASN A 571 -39.08 11.14 19.45
CA ASN A 571 -38.76 12.01 20.58
C ASN A 571 -37.59 12.96 20.27
N ILE A 572 -37.59 14.15 20.87
CA ILE A 572 -36.49 15.11 20.81
C ILE A 572 -36.02 15.43 22.24
N HIS A 573 -34.73 15.30 22.52
CA HIS A 573 -34.12 15.73 23.77
C HIS A 573 -32.92 16.65 23.50
N LEU A 574 -32.96 17.88 24.01
CA LEU A 574 -31.85 18.82 23.97
C LEU A 574 -31.40 19.16 25.39
N GLY A 575 -30.14 18.89 25.73
CA GLY A 575 -29.57 19.14 27.06
C GLY A 575 -28.77 17.96 27.61
N SER A 576 -28.29 18.12 28.85
CA SER A 576 -27.57 17.05 29.56
C SER A 576 -28.49 16.36 30.56
N ALA A 577 -28.29 15.08 30.80
CA ALA A 577 -28.97 14.39 31.87
C ALA A 577 -28.10 13.33 32.53
N ASN A 578 -28.33 13.14 33.83
CA ASN A 578 -27.88 11.97 34.59
C ASN A 578 -29.12 11.16 34.96
N PHE A 579 -29.35 10.03 34.30
CA PHE A 579 -30.51 9.18 34.56
C PHE A 579 -30.17 7.96 35.42
N PRO A 580 -31.05 7.54 36.36
CA PRO A 580 -30.98 6.23 36.99
C PRO A 580 -31.50 5.13 36.05
N SER A 581 -30.91 3.93 36.14
CA SER A 581 -31.12 2.75 35.28
C SER A 581 -32.51 2.07 35.38
N ALA A 582 -33.53 2.73 35.94
CA ALA A 582 -34.84 2.13 36.16
C ALA A 582 -35.71 2.21 34.89
N ALA A 583 -36.27 1.07 34.49
CA ALA A 583 -37.15 0.92 33.33
C ALA A 583 -38.45 1.73 33.50
N THR A 584 -38.48 2.93 32.95
CA THR A 584 -39.70 3.72 32.76
C THR A 584 -40.41 3.31 31.47
N ALA A 585 -41.73 3.58 31.41
CA ALA A 585 -42.56 3.29 30.24
C ALA A 585 -42.09 4.08 29.00
N GLU A 586 -42.24 3.48 27.82
CA GLU A 586 -41.83 4.09 26.55
C GLU A 586 -42.75 5.28 26.23
N LEU A 587 -42.15 6.45 25.97
CA LEU A 587 -42.87 7.64 25.52
C LEU A 587 -42.55 7.88 24.04
N ASP A 588 -43.56 8.35 23.30
CA ASP A 588 -43.47 8.72 21.90
C ASP A 588 -43.81 10.22 21.74
N ASN A 589 -43.29 10.87 20.69
CA ASN A 589 -43.62 12.25 20.31
C ASN A 589 -43.36 13.31 21.41
N VAL A 590 -42.36 13.10 22.28
CA VAL A 590 -42.00 14.03 23.36
C VAL A 590 -40.87 14.98 22.94
N VAL A 591 -41.00 16.28 23.22
CA VAL A 591 -39.91 17.26 23.09
C VAL A 591 -39.47 17.74 24.48
N ALA A 592 -38.29 17.30 24.92
CA ALA A 592 -37.65 17.69 26.17
C ALA A 592 -36.47 18.65 25.92
N ILE A 593 -36.48 19.83 26.54
CA ILE A 593 -35.37 20.79 26.47
C ILE A 593 -34.97 21.22 27.88
N GLY A 594 -33.77 20.85 28.33
CA GLY A 594 -33.28 21.21 29.65
C GLY A 594 -32.21 20.27 30.21
N ASN A 595 -31.59 20.66 31.32
CA ASN A 595 -30.63 19.82 32.05
C ASN A 595 -31.35 19.11 33.23
N GLY A 596 -31.21 17.78 33.31
CA GLY A 596 -31.65 16.99 34.47
C GLY A 596 -33.15 16.68 34.55
N ILE A 597 -33.88 16.69 33.44
CA ILE A 597 -35.30 16.29 33.37
C ILE A 597 -35.37 14.75 33.41
N ASN A 598 -36.04 14.16 34.42
CA ASN A 598 -36.12 12.70 34.62
C ASN A 598 -37.41 12.07 34.02
N ALA A 599 -37.38 10.81 33.58
CA ALA A 599 -38.51 10.07 33.03
C ALA A 599 -39.60 9.78 34.09
N THR A 600 -39.23 9.68 35.38
CA THR A 600 -40.22 9.61 36.47
C THR A 600 -41.01 10.91 36.66
N GLU A 601 -40.48 12.02 36.13
CA GLU A 601 -41.16 13.33 36.09
C GLU A 601 -42.04 13.45 34.83
N LEU A 602 -41.97 12.46 33.91
CA LEU A 602 -42.77 12.34 32.69
C LEU A 602 -43.78 11.20 32.88
N THR A 603 -44.87 11.44 33.62
CA THR A 603 -45.90 10.42 33.87
C THR A 603 -46.67 10.04 32.59
N PRO A 604 -46.89 8.74 32.28
CA PRO A 604 -47.57 8.27 31.07
C PRO A 604 -49.09 8.52 30.99
N SER A 605 -49.64 9.44 31.78
CA SER A 605 -51.10 9.54 31.91
C SER A 605 -51.74 10.16 30.67
N THR A 606 -52.44 9.32 29.90
CA THR A 606 -53.59 9.62 29.02
C THR A 606 -53.38 9.89 27.51
N GLY A 607 -52.22 9.59 26.92
CA GLY A 607 -52.09 9.68 25.45
C GLY A 607 -51.96 11.11 24.93
N GLN A 608 -51.13 11.92 25.60
CA GLN A 608 -50.79 13.26 25.13
C GLN A 608 -49.49 13.24 24.32
N ASP A 609 -49.62 13.01 23.02
CA ASP A 609 -48.63 13.41 22.02
C ASP A 609 -48.60 14.96 21.97
N ASN A 610 -47.41 15.58 21.89
CA ASN A 610 -47.14 17.04 21.75
C ASN A 610 -46.93 17.89 23.04
N THR A 611 -46.08 17.45 23.97
CA THR A 611 -45.64 18.32 25.08
C THR A 611 -44.23 18.89 24.81
N ILE A 612 -44.08 20.23 24.86
CA ILE A 612 -42.78 20.91 24.89
C ILE A 612 -42.45 21.25 26.35
N ILE A 613 -41.41 20.65 26.89
CA ILE A 613 -40.94 20.91 28.26
C ILE A 613 -39.76 21.88 28.19
N LEU A 614 -39.99 23.13 28.62
CA LEU A 614 -38.98 24.20 28.68
C LEU A 614 -38.63 24.46 30.15
N GLY A 615 -37.59 23.82 30.70
CA GLY A 615 -37.36 23.91 32.15
C GLY A 615 -36.20 23.11 32.73
N HIS A 616 -36.11 23.14 34.06
CA HIS A 616 -35.16 22.40 34.90
C HIS A 616 -35.94 21.84 36.10
N LYS A 617 -35.39 20.87 36.82
CA LYS A 617 -36.03 20.33 38.03
C LYS A 617 -36.29 21.43 39.08
N ASN A 618 -37.44 21.34 39.77
CA ASN A 618 -37.81 22.27 40.84
C ASN A 618 -36.69 22.41 41.89
N GLY A 619 -36.28 23.66 42.16
CA GLY A 619 -35.19 23.98 43.09
C GLY A 619 -33.85 24.35 42.42
N HIS A 620 -33.73 24.28 41.10
CA HIS A 620 -32.55 24.72 40.37
C HIS A 620 -32.60 26.24 40.07
N SER A 621 -31.48 26.95 40.19
CA SER A 621 -31.37 28.42 40.05
C SER A 621 -31.52 28.94 38.62
N PHE A 622 -31.54 28.05 37.63
CA PHE A 622 -31.78 28.36 36.23
C PHE A 622 -33.18 27.84 35.91
N SER A 623 -34.14 28.71 35.59
CA SER A 623 -35.47 28.31 35.12
C SER A 623 -35.83 29.31 34.02
N PRO A 624 -35.94 28.88 32.75
CA PRO A 624 -35.99 29.80 31.63
C PRO A 624 -37.35 30.50 31.59
N ASN A 625 -37.36 31.75 31.15
CA ASN A 625 -38.60 32.45 30.82
C ASN A 625 -38.99 32.10 29.38
N VAL A 626 -40.29 31.87 29.13
CA VAL A 626 -40.84 31.57 27.81
C VAL A 626 -41.41 32.85 27.21
N GLY A 627 -40.82 33.32 26.11
CA GLY A 627 -41.33 34.46 25.34
C GLY A 627 -42.11 33.99 24.10
N ILE A 628 -43.35 34.44 23.94
CA ILE A 628 -44.15 34.23 22.72
C ILE A 628 -44.41 35.61 22.10
N GLY A 629 -43.78 35.91 20.96
CA GLY A 629 -43.85 37.24 20.33
C GLY A 629 -42.87 38.28 20.89
N THR A 630 -42.03 37.92 21.87
CA THR A 630 -40.95 38.75 22.43
C THR A 630 -39.66 37.95 22.61
N TYR A 631 -38.51 38.55 22.33
CA TYR A 631 -37.19 37.95 22.50
C TYR A 631 -36.53 38.28 23.85
N LYS A 632 -37.20 39.08 24.70
CA LYS A 632 -36.75 39.46 26.05
C LYS A 632 -37.89 39.27 27.08
N PRO A 633 -38.24 38.04 27.42
CA PRO A 633 -39.29 37.78 28.41
C PRO A 633 -38.81 38.13 29.83
N ASP A 634 -39.47 39.08 30.49
CA ASP A 634 -39.22 39.51 31.88
C ASP A 634 -40.01 38.71 32.94
N SER A 635 -40.92 37.85 32.51
CA SER A 635 -41.73 36.96 33.34
C SER A 635 -41.69 35.52 32.81
N LYS A 636 -42.15 34.56 33.62
CA LYS A 636 -42.04 33.12 33.30
C LYS A 636 -42.72 32.74 31.98
N VAL A 637 -43.87 33.34 31.71
CA VAL A 637 -44.55 33.27 30.42
C VAL A 637 -44.88 34.71 30.03
N HIS A 638 -44.14 35.28 29.08
CA HIS A 638 -44.37 36.61 28.55
C HIS A 638 -44.89 36.49 27.12
N ILE A 639 -46.17 36.81 26.92
CA ILE A 639 -46.82 36.81 25.61
C ILE A 639 -47.02 38.25 25.14
N VAL A 640 -46.43 38.62 24.01
CA VAL A 640 -46.64 39.93 23.36
C VAL A 640 -47.41 39.71 22.06
N ALA A 641 -48.62 40.24 21.99
CA ALA A 641 -49.43 40.19 20.77
C ALA A 641 -49.00 41.29 19.79
N ASN A 642 -48.59 40.91 18.58
CA ASN A 642 -48.26 41.84 17.50
C ASN A 642 -49.45 41.90 16.52
N GLY A 643 -50.49 42.68 16.84
CA GLY A 643 -51.68 42.86 16.00
C GLY A 643 -52.97 43.12 16.79
N PRO A 644 -54.13 43.27 16.13
CA PRO A 644 -55.41 43.59 16.79
C PRO A 644 -56.02 42.42 17.58
N ASN A 645 -55.44 41.22 17.49
CA ASN A 645 -55.96 40.01 18.13
C ASN A 645 -55.31 39.81 19.51
N ALA A 646 -56.13 39.55 20.53
CA ALA A 646 -55.67 39.24 21.89
C ALA A 646 -55.23 37.77 22.05
N ILE A 647 -54.77 37.41 23.26
CA ILE A 647 -54.51 36.01 23.65
C ILE A 647 -55.84 35.25 23.64
N LYS A 648 -55.93 34.16 22.87
CA LYS A 648 -57.10 33.27 22.81
C LYS A 648 -56.85 32.02 23.65
N ILE A 649 -57.61 31.83 24.72
CA ILE A 649 -57.58 30.64 25.59
C ILE A 649 -58.95 29.96 25.53
N VAL A 650 -58.98 28.71 25.07
CA VAL A 650 -60.22 27.92 24.86
C VAL A 650 -60.14 26.68 25.74
N ASP A 651 -61.03 26.56 26.72
CA ASP A 651 -61.12 25.41 27.64
C ASP A 651 -62.45 24.66 27.49
N THR A 652 -63.22 24.95 26.44
CA THR A 652 -64.60 24.51 26.15
C THR A 652 -65.70 25.16 27.00
N ASN A 653 -65.35 25.86 28.08
CA ASN A 653 -66.27 26.57 28.98
C ASN A 653 -66.20 28.10 28.83
N GLN A 654 -65.33 28.61 27.95
CA GLN A 654 -65.28 30.03 27.58
C GLN A 654 -66.64 30.54 27.06
N GLY A 655 -67.01 31.76 27.43
CA GLY A 655 -68.28 32.37 27.05
C GLY A 655 -68.25 33.88 27.21
N ALA A 656 -69.17 34.57 26.54
CA ALA A 656 -69.31 36.01 26.69
C ALA A 656 -69.67 36.36 28.15
N GLY A 657 -68.93 37.30 28.75
CA GLY A 657 -69.13 37.72 30.16
C GLY A 657 -68.37 36.89 31.19
N LYS A 658 -67.84 35.72 30.82
CA LYS A 658 -67.01 34.91 31.71
C LYS A 658 -65.61 35.47 31.83
N VAL A 659 -65.01 35.27 33.00
CA VAL A 659 -63.62 35.64 33.31
C VAL A 659 -62.82 34.38 33.64
N LEU A 660 -61.55 34.34 33.22
CA LEU A 660 -60.66 33.24 33.58
C LEU A 660 -60.32 33.35 35.08
N THR A 661 -60.72 32.35 35.86
CA THR A 661 -60.49 32.31 37.30
C THR A 661 -59.67 31.07 37.65
N SER A 662 -58.70 31.22 38.55
CA SER A 662 -57.95 30.10 39.09
C SER A 662 -58.74 29.41 40.20
N ASP A 663 -58.67 28.10 40.26
CA ASP A 663 -59.01 27.36 41.48
C ASP A 663 -57.83 27.33 42.48
N ALA A 664 -57.99 26.61 43.59
CA ALA A 664 -56.97 26.47 44.63
C ALA A 664 -55.71 25.70 44.17
N ASN A 665 -55.78 25.00 43.04
CA ASN A 665 -54.69 24.22 42.47
C ASN A 665 -53.97 24.96 41.32
N GLY A 666 -54.35 26.21 41.04
CA GLY A 666 -53.76 26.99 39.95
C GLY A 666 -54.39 26.73 38.58
N VAL A 667 -55.49 25.97 38.50
CA VAL A 667 -56.15 25.66 37.22
C VAL A 667 -57.07 26.81 36.85
N GLY A 668 -56.73 27.50 35.75
CA GLY A 668 -57.56 28.55 35.17
C GLY A 668 -58.73 27.99 34.38
N THR A 669 -59.97 28.35 34.73
CA THR A 669 -61.17 28.07 33.92
C THR A 669 -62.09 29.28 33.83
N TRP A 670 -62.82 29.40 32.71
CA TRP A 670 -63.75 30.50 32.49
C TRP A 670 -65.01 30.35 33.35
N LYS A 671 -65.30 31.33 34.22
CA LYS A 671 -66.47 31.33 35.12
C LYS A 671 -67.27 32.63 35.04
N GLU A 672 -68.54 32.56 35.39
CA GLU A 672 -69.40 33.74 35.57
C GLU A 672 -68.96 34.54 36.81
N PRO A 673 -68.89 35.88 36.75
CA PRO A 673 -68.64 36.72 37.92
C PRO A 673 -69.82 36.72 38.91
N ALA A 674 -69.55 36.85 40.22
CA ALA A 674 -70.58 36.84 41.27
C ALA A 674 -71.49 38.09 41.23
N ALA A 675 -72.79 37.93 41.52
CA ALA A 675 -73.81 39.00 41.39
C ALA A 675 -73.79 40.04 42.56
N PRO A 676 -74.15 41.32 42.33
CA PRO A 676 -74.20 42.36 43.37
C PRO A 676 -75.39 42.19 44.37
N ILE A 677 -75.21 42.60 45.64
CA ILE A 677 -76.21 42.49 46.73
C ILE A 677 -77.21 43.67 46.69
N ALA A 678 -78.53 43.41 46.74
CA ALA A 678 -79.59 44.43 46.74
C ALA A 678 -80.78 44.11 47.68
N ASP A 679 -80.62 44.19 49.00
CA ASP A 679 -81.71 44.04 50.00
C ASP A 679 -81.81 45.28 50.93
N PHE A 680 -82.62 46.27 50.53
CA PHE A 680 -82.86 47.53 51.24
C PHE A 680 -84.37 47.81 51.37
N ALA A 681 -84.89 48.09 52.58
CA ALA A 681 -86.30 48.41 52.83
C ALA A 681 -86.46 49.77 53.51
N ARG A 682 -87.40 50.61 53.04
CA ARG A 682 -87.66 51.96 53.60
C ARG A 682 -89.17 52.21 53.76
N GLN A 683 -89.57 52.67 54.93
CA GLN A 683 -90.96 52.95 55.30
C GLN A 683 -91.11 54.37 55.86
N TYR A 684 -92.24 55.02 55.60
CA TYR A 684 -92.51 56.40 56.02
C TYR A 684 -93.80 56.47 56.84
N ALA A 685 -93.82 57.26 57.90
CA ALA A 685 -95.05 57.53 58.63
C ALA A 685 -96.03 58.35 57.79
N ARG A 686 -97.32 58.07 57.93
CA ARG A 686 -98.43 58.70 57.20
C ARG A 686 -99.65 58.81 58.11
N THR A 687 -100.18 60.02 58.27
CA THR A 687 -101.46 60.28 58.93
C THR A 687 -102.22 61.37 58.18
N ALA A 688 -103.54 61.24 58.04
CA ALA A 688 -104.40 62.21 57.34
C ALA A 688 -104.83 63.39 58.23
N THR A 689 -104.74 63.22 59.55
CA THR A 689 -105.01 64.24 60.56
C THR A 689 -103.91 64.20 61.62
N ASP A 690 -103.75 65.29 62.36
CA ASP A 690 -102.78 65.34 63.45
C ASP A 690 -103.03 64.22 64.47
N PHE A 691 -101.97 63.51 64.85
CA PHE A 691 -102.03 62.36 65.76
C PHE A 691 -101.24 62.66 67.03
N ASP A 692 -101.96 62.84 68.14
CA ASP A 692 -101.37 63.13 69.45
C ASP A 692 -101.05 61.84 70.21
N LEU A 693 -99.76 61.63 70.45
CA LEU A 693 -99.24 60.63 71.37
C LEU A 693 -99.66 61.01 72.79
N GLN A 694 -100.35 60.10 73.46
CA GLN A 694 -100.74 60.26 74.85
C GLN A 694 -99.55 59.92 75.76
N ALA A 695 -99.45 60.63 76.87
CA ALA A 695 -98.38 60.41 77.83
C ALA A 695 -98.46 58.98 78.41
N ASN A 696 -97.32 58.31 78.52
CA ASN A 696 -97.14 56.95 79.03
C ASN A 696 -97.90 55.84 78.29
N VAL A 697 -98.20 56.04 77.01
CA VAL A 697 -98.84 55.03 76.15
C VAL A 697 -97.93 54.70 74.96
N THR A 698 -97.76 53.41 74.69
CA THR A 698 -97.06 52.92 73.49
C THR A 698 -97.97 53.02 72.28
N HIS A 699 -97.52 53.77 71.28
CA HIS A 699 -98.26 53.96 70.03
C HIS A 699 -97.52 53.32 68.85
N THR A 700 -98.29 52.74 67.93
CA THR A 700 -97.83 52.50 66.56
C THR A 700 -97.63 53.83 65.87
N ILE A 701 -96.57 53.96 65.07
CA ILE A 701 -96.39 55.12 64.20
C ILE A 701 -97.28 54.88 62.96
N PRO A 702 -98.32 55.71 62.72
CA PRO A 702 -99.19 55.53 61.56
C PRO A 702 -98.38 55.47 60.26
N GLY A 703 -98.61 54.48 59.41
CA GLY A 703 -97.89 54.29 58.13
C GLY A 703 -96.58 53.52 58.19
N ILE A 704 -96.06 53.22 59.38
CA ILE A 704 -94.91 52.32 59.57
C ILE A 704 -95.43 50.96 60.02
N ASN A 705 -95.25 49.96 59.16
CA ASN A 705 -95.65 48.58 59.39
C ASN A 705 -94.51 47.79 60.03
N ASP A 706 -94.87 46.66 60.63
CA ASP A 706 -93.90 45.72 61.15
C ASP A 706 -93.05 45.13 60.01
N PHE A 707 -91.75 44.97 60.24
CA PHE A 707 -90.79 44.42 59.28
C PHE A 707 -90.57 42.94 59.53
N VAL A 708 -90.81 42.10 58.51
CA VAL A 708 -90.50 40.67 58.57
C VAL A 708 -89.13 40.44 57.96
N ALA A 709 -88.18 39.92 58.73
CA ALA A 709 -86.83 39.67 58.26
C ALA A 709 -86.83 38.57 57.18
N PRO A 710 -86.39 38.87 55.93
CA PRO A 710 -86.41 37.88 54.86
C PRO A 710 -85.28 36.84 54.96
N LYS A 711 -84.18 37.18 55.65
CA LYS A 711 -82.97 36.34 55.79
C LYS A 711 -82.43 36.39 57.21
N THR A 712 -81.75 35.34 57.66
CA THR A 712 -80.99 35.38 58.91
C THR A 712 -79.70 36.19 58.74
N GLY A 713 -79.41 37.09 59.66
CA GLY A 713 -78.17 37.87 59.68
C GLY A 713 -78.34 39.23 60.37
N LYS A 714 -77.44 40.17 60.09
CA LYS A 714 -77.43 41.49 60.71
C LYS A 714 -78.17 42.51 59.85
N TYR A 715 -79.03 43.29 60.49
CA TYR A 715 -79.78 44.37 59.85
C TYR A 715 -79.49 45.70 60.53
N LEU A 716 -79.06 46.70 59.76
CA LEU A 716 -78.98 48.08 60.23
C LEU A 716 -80.37 48.71 60.13
N VAL A 717 -80.94 49.12 61.27
CA VAL A 717 -82.19 49.86 61.35
C VAL A 717 -81.91 51.32 61.65
N LEU A 718 -82.48 52.22 60.86
CA LEU A 718 -82.34 53.66 60.96
C LEU A 718 -83.73 54.27 61.15
N TYR A 719 -84.00 54.84 62.31
CA TYR A 719 -85.22 55.60 62.59
C TYR A 719 -84.94 57.10 62.58
N HIS A 720 -85.77 57.84 61.87
CA HIS A 720 -85.78 59.29 61.85
C HIS A 720 -87.14 59.73 62.33
N SER A 721 -87.20 60.63 63.31
CA SER A 721 -88.45 61.18 63.81
C SER A 721 -88.54 62.69 63.63
N PHE A 722 -89.78 63.20 63.64
CA PHE A 722 -90.12 64.61 63.51
C PHE A 722 -91.51 64.83 64.13
N PHE A 723 -91.54 65.24 65.39
CA PHE A 723 -92.78 65.43 66.16
C PHE A 723 -92.87 66.88 66.64
N GLN A 724 -94.09 67.35 66.90
CA GLN A 724 -94.37 68.68 67.43
C GLN A 724 -94.76 68.57 68.90
N ASN A 725 -94.20 69.41 69.77
CA ASN A 725 -94.68 69.50 71.15
C ASN A 725 -96.02 70.25 71.17
N VAL A 726 -97.06 69.67 71.75
CA VAL A 726 -98.39 70.31 71.89
C VAL A 726 -98.84 70.41 73.35
N TRP A 727 -97.89 70.36 74.28
CA TRP A 727 -98.13 70.49 75.72
C TRP A 727 -97.56 71.82 76.26
N GLU A 728 -98.42 72.60 76.92
CA GLU A 728 -98.20 74.00 77.34
C GLU A 728 -96.98 74.20 78.28
N THR A 729 -96.58 73.16 79.04
CA THR A 729 -95.47 73.23 80.03
C THR A 729 -94.15 72.57 79.60
N GLY A 730 -93.98 72.25 78.31
CA GLY A 730 -92.75 71.72 77.73
C GLY A 730 -92.57 70.21 77.94
N THR A 731 -92.61 69.45 76.84
CA THR A 731 -92.45 67.98 76.83
C THR A 731 -90.96 67.60 76.94
N ARG A 732 -90.63 66.51 77.64
CA ARG A 732 -89.22 66.12 77.85
C ARG A 732 -88.73 64.79 77.29
N ASN A 733 -89.57 63.79 76.95
CA ASN A 733 -89.03 62.46 76.61
C ASN A 733 -89.82 61.73 75.48
N LEU A 734 -89.14 61.36 74.39
CA LEU A 734 -89.62 60.40 73.37
C LEU A 734 -88.77 59.13 73.44
N TYR A 735 -89.43 57.98 73.52
CA TYR A 735 -88.81 56.68 73.34
C TYR A 735 -89.17 56.13 71.97
N PHE A 736 -88.16 55.67 71.23
CA PHE A 736 -88.34 54.76 70.12
C PHE A 736 -88.05 53.34 70.59
N VAL A 737 -88.93 52.40 70.27
CA VAL A 737 -88.84 51.02 70.74
C VAL A 737 -88.99 50.07 69.56
N MET A 738 -88.09 49.10 69.48
CA MET A 738 -88.18 47.97 68.58
C MET A 738 -88.62 46.74 69.37
N LEU A 739 -89.75 46.17 68.99
CA LEU A 739 -90.29 44.96 69.58
C LEU A 739 -90.06 43.79 68.62
N LEU A 740 -89.57 42.68 69.14
CA LEU A 740 -89.51 41.43 68.39
C LEU A 740 -90.76 40.60 68.67
N ASN A 741 -91.38 40.14 67.59
CA ASN A 741 -92.57 39.27 67.59
C ASN A 741 -93.68 39.80 68.51
N GLY A 742 -93.83 41.14 68.55
CA GLY A 742 -94.89 41.85 69.28
C GLY A 742 -94.80 41.86 70.80
N GLY A 743 -93.77 41.24 71.42
CA GLY A 743 -93.74 41.02 72.87
C GLY A 743 -92.53 41.58 73.62
N THR A 744 -91.31 41.46 73.07
CA THR A 744 -90.07 41.77 73.81
C THR A 744 -89.34 42.95 73.18
N TRP A 745 -88.86 43.90 73.99
CA TRP A 745 -88.00 44.98 73.50
C TRP A 745 -86.65 44.38 73.07
N ILE A 746 -86.34 44.43 71.78
CA ILE A 746 -85.00 44.07 71.28
C ILE A 746 -84.07 45.26 71.26
N ASP A 747 -84.63 46.46 71.28
CA ASP A 747 -83.88 47.69 71.38
C ASP A 747 -84.79 48.87 71.70
N ALA A 748 -84.23 49.90 72.33
CA ALA A 748 -84.92 51.16 72.51
C ALA A 748 -83.93 52.31 72.72
N ASP A 749 -84.35 53.51 72.35
CA ASP A 749 -83.60 54.73 72.58
C ASP A 749 -84.48 55.82 73.16
N GLU A 750 -83.95 56.52 74.15
CA GLU A 750 -84.62 57.60 74.86
C GLU A 750 -83.92 58.92 74.56
N THR A 751 -84.67 59.91 74.08
CA THR A 751 -84.18 61.27 73.95
C THR A 751 -84.79 62.18 75.01
N TYR A 752 -83.94 62.80 75.83
CA TYR A 752 -84.29 63.86 76.79
C TYR A 752 -84.05 65.24 76.17
N SER A 753 -85.12 65.99 75.88
CA SER A 753 -84.97 67.36 75.34
C SER A 753 -86.15 68.23 75.75
N TYR A 754 -85.89 69.42 76.29
CA TYR A 754 -86.92 70.41 76.58
C TYR A 754 -87.27 71.17 75.31
N VAL A 755 -88.54 71.10 74.90
CA VAL A 755 -89.05 71.72 73.68
C VAL A 755 -90.21 72.63 74.07
N GLU A 756 -90.18 73.89 73.66
CA GLU A 756 -91.26 74.86 73.94
C GLU A 756 -92.59 74.43 73.28
N GLU A 757 -93.72 74.98 73.75
CA GLU A 757 -95.03 74.66 73.16
C GLU A 757 -95.04 75.01 71.66
N ARG A 758 -95.55 74.10 70.83
CA ARG A 758 -95.67 74.17 69.36
C ARG A 758 -94.35 74.09 68.57
N ALA A 759 -93.20 74.00 69.23
CA ALA A 759 -91.93 73.76 68.55
C ALA A 759 -91.80 72.29 68.08
N PHE A 760 -91.06 72.08 67.00
CA PHE A 760 -90.75 70.76 66.45
C PHE A 760 -89.45 70.22 67.04
N PHE A 761 -89.37 68.89 67.20
CA PHE A 761 -88.15 68.20 67.56
C PHE A 761 -88.01 66.88 66.78
N ASN A 762 -86.77 66.45 66.63
CA ASN A 762 -86.39 65.23 65.93
C ASN A 762 -85.40 64.41 66.74
N GLN A 763 -85.57 63.09 66.68
CA GLN A 763 -84.62 62.09 67.14
C GLN A 763 -84.20 61.24 65.94
N HIS A 764 -82.90 61.00 65.83
CA HIS A 764 -82.32 60.04 64.90
C HIS A 764 -81.75 58.90 65.71
N TYR A 765 -82.12 57.69 65.33
CA TYR A 765 -81.70 56.49 65.99
C TYR A 765 -81.20 55.49 64.96
N SER A 766 -80.09 54.84 65.24
CA SER A 766 -79.51 53.82 64.37
C SER A 766 -78.95 52.68 65.22
N ASN A 767 -79.34 51.45 64.93
CA ASN A 767 -78.67 50.30 65.53
C ASN A 767 -78.67 49.08 64.60
N VAL A 768 -77.75 48.15 64.86
CA VAL A 768 -77.67 46.87 64.17
C VAL A 768 -78.30 45.79 65.04
N VAL A 769 -79.36 45.18 64.52
CA VAL A 769 -80.05 44.06 65.19
C VAL A 769 -79.77 42.76 64.47
N GLY A 770 -79.56 41.69 65.23
CA GLY A 770 -79.50 40.33 64.70
C GLY A 770 -80.91 39.76 64.60
N LEU A 771 -81.33 39.36 63.40
CA LEU A 771 -82.65 38.80 63.14
C LEU A 771 -82.54 37.45 62.45
N THR A 772 -83.46 36.54 62.76
CA THR A 772 -83.65 35.28 62.05
C THR A 772 -84.66 35.47 60.93
N ALA A 773 -84.53 34.74 59.83
CA ALA A 773 -85.54 34.76 58.77
C ALA A 773 -86.94 34.43 59.35
N GLY A 774 -87.92 35.30 59.12
CA GLY A 774 -89.27 35.21 59.65
C GLY A 774 -89.53 36.04 60.93
N ASP A 775 -88.50 36.54 61.60
CA ASP A 775 -88.66 37.43 62.76
C ASP A 775 -89.39 38.72 62.36
N VAL A 776 -90.37 39.11 63.17
CA VAL A 776 -91.17 40.32 62.95
C VAL A 776 -90.72 41.41 63.91
N VAL A 777 -90.16 42.49 63.38
CA VAL A 777 -89.76 43.67 64.13
C VAL A 777 -90.85 44.73 64.03
N SER A 778 -91.45 45.05 65.15
CA SER A 778 -92.49 46.07 65.27
C SER A 778 -91.90 47.36 65.84
N PHE A 779 -92.17 48.49 65.19
CA PHE A 779 -91.64 49.79 65.58
C PHE A 779 -92.68 50.62 66.33
N ARG A 780 -92.34 51.12 67.52
CA ARG A 780 -93.26 51.84 68.40
C ARG A 780 -92.62 53.10 68.99
N VAL A 781 -93.47 54.03 69.41
CA VAL A 781 -93.06 55.26 70.11
C VAL A 781 -93.84 55.47 71.39
N ILE A 782 -93.19 56.04 72.39
CA ILE A 782 -93.78 56.36 73.69
C ILE A 782 -93.41 57.80 74.06
N ALA A 783 -94.41 58.62 74.37
CA ALA A 783 -94.18 59.92 74.99
C ALA A 783 -94.28 59.76 76.51
N ASN A 784 -93.19 59.81 77.28
CA ASN A 784 -93.22 59.45 78.72
C ASN A 784 -93.78 60.62 79.59
N ARG A 785 -93.41 61.87 79.28
CA ARG A 785 -93.96 63.08 79.95
C ARG A 785 -94.22 64.20 78.95
N GLY A 786 -95.49 64.41 78.61
CA GLY A 786 -95.97 65.45 77.67
C GLY A 786 -96.87 64.89 76.56
N LYS A 787 -97.35 65.74 75.64
CA LYS A 787 -98.11 65.34 74.44
C LYS A 787 -97.31 65.73 73.22
N LEU A 788 -97.03 64.73 72.41
CA LEU A 788 -96.31 64.89 71.16
C LEU A 788 -97.23 64.61 70.00
N ARG A 789 -97.22 65.50 69.02
CA ARG A 789 -98.06 65.41 67.83
C ARG A 789 -97.25 64.98 66.64
N LEU A 790 -97.70 63.92 65.99
CA LEU A 790 -97.36 63.65 64.59
C LEU A 790 -98.22 64.58 63.73
N ASN A 791 -97.63 65.66 63.24
CA ASN A 791 -98.33 66.63 62.40
C ASN A 791 -98.57 66.03 61.02
N SER A 792 -99.81 66.07 60.54
CA SER A 792 -100.22 65.50 59.26
C SER A 792 -99.44 66.07 58.06
N ALA A 793 -99.07 67.36 58.09
CA ALA A 793 -98.30 68.01 57.02
C ALA A 793 -96.82 67.55 56.97
N TYR A 794 -96.29 66.97 58.06
CA TYR A 794 -94.88 66.57 58.17
C TYR A 794 -94.67 65.09 58.52
N ALA A 795 -95.73 64.29 58.53
CA ALA A 795 -95.69 62.87 58.91
C ALA A 795 -94.60 62.10 58.15
N GLY A 796 -94.46 62.33 56.84
CA GLY A 796 -93.46 61.68 55.99
C GLY A 796 -91.99 62.00 56.30
N ARG A 797 -91.70 62.89 57.25
CA ARG A 797 -90.33 63.07 57.77
C ARG A 797 -89.95 61.99 58.80
N ASN A 798 -90.95 61.37 59.42
CA ASN A 798 -90.75 60.21 60.27
C ASN A 798 -90.61 58.96 59.38
N ARG A 799 -89.51 58.23 59.47
CA ARG A 799 -89.25 57.08 58.60
C ARG A 799 -88.35 56.05 59.24
N ILE A 800 -88.42 54.82 58.74
CA ILE A 800 -87.53 53.72 59.09
C ILE A 800 -86.86 53.19 57.83
N GLU A 801 -85.54 52.97 57.89
CA GLU A 801 -84.76 52.32 56.84
C GLU A 801 -84.07 51.08 57.41
N ILE A 802 -84.06 49.99 56.66
CA ILE A 802 -83.54 48.69 57.10
C ILE A 802 -82.65 48.14 55.98
N VAL A 803 -81.39 47.84 56.32
CA VAL A 803 -80.36 47.37 55.38
C VAL A 803 -79.82 46.02 55.83
N TYR A 804 -79.84 45.01 54.96
CA TYR A 804 -79.19 43.73 55.24
C TYR A 804 -77.68 43.84 55.02
N LEU A 805 -76.88 43.46 56.02
CA LEU A 805 -75.42 43.60 55.99
C LEU A 805 -74.68 42.28 55.68
N GLY A 806 -75.40 41.17 55.51
CA GLY A 806 -74.83 39.82 55.42
C GLY A 806 -74.96 39.02 56.71
N GLN A 807 -74.39 37.80 56.70
CA GLN A 807 -74.31 36.92 57.86
C GLN A 807 -73.28 37.39 58.88
#